data_AF-A0A944GPV3-F1
#
_entry.id   AF-A0A944GPV3-F1
#
_cell.length_a   1.000
_cell.length_b   1.000
_cell.length_c   1.000
_cell.angle_alpha   90.00
_cell.angle_beta   90.00
_cell.angle_gamma   90.00
#
_symmetry.space_group_name_H-M   'P 1'
#
loop_
_entity.id
_entity.type
_entity.pdbx_description
1 polymer ?
#
loop_
_entity_poly.entity_id
_entity_poly.type
_entity_poly.pdbx_seq_one_letter_code
_entity_poly.pdbx_strand_id
1 'polypeptide(L)'
;DDTSDGNGTIYRHAYTGLFAKTGAGVVIKNLTFTGRMYTCMVGETTYVGGICAQHISGAVTFSNLNFSQTMRADGKNVGGKYTDTGGLIAVVAEASNAVITIENCTISPTVTSNVQVASSNVQNIGGAIGGIYKTDNLTVNCNNVTIGSDITLNMQNEAKLGGFISYIFERRNGSSTTPRTITFKNVTIDGASINCSSTNRCGGLLGDIWKDTKVIIGEKQGDNGINGITITDSSVTQNNKSPTGGLIYAASGYWQVNKIAIESLALSGKNASALGMLVNNGVIDGKALYLELTAADSYTINKENTTIDIGSSTVFDEIIATCTGGYSASAEDSNRAVVSIHTSGDKLIMNGTECNTYQNQTSLAKVNKNTRYYYNLDVIREKADSGSFVSDAEKLLLWSVNNYAYGNIKSLFKNPFTDNVIVSGEYDMTGYSYYPIDAPDGTVVSANSRFIFKNNEIELGESGTGNTDNMVRSTSNAASKSQHYLMHFGLFRNVKGSLSVNGVKFAGSTGTTGSDGGVLICGVIGGTNAQNQANVNIDGVILDGLTVSGFSSSTAYAPLLVNKVESFTQFVLSNVSTTAEYTKDGVTAQIATSLIGNAGKTNGSSSNITLVFSKLTLDGRKTALADNDVNTALNEAYNTKNSIFSKATLLDGFYFISGNGCL
;
A
#
# COMPACT_ATOMS: atom_id res chain seq x y z
N ASP A 1 -25.29 10.26 43.78
CA ASP A 1 -26.35 9.29 44.03
C ASP A 1 -27.60 10.03 44.43
N ASP A 2 -28.55 10.12 43.51
CA ASP A 2 -29.91 10.57 43.81
C ASP A 2 -30.68 9.32 44.26
N THR A 3 -31.10 9.31 45.52
CA THR A 3 -31.72 8.16 46.16
C THR A 3 -33.23 8.30 46.28
N SER A 4 -33.83 9.20 45.49
CA SER A 4 -35.28 9.35 45.47
C SER A 4 -35.94 8.13 44.81
N ASP A 5 -36.99 7.62 45.46
CA ASP A 5 -37.78 6.50 44.94
C ASP A 5 -38.37 6.85 43.56
N GLY A 6 -38.16 5.97 42.58
CA GLY A 6 -38.74 6.11 41.25
C GLY A 6 -37.94 6.95 40.24
N ASN A 7 -36.70 7.36 40.53
CA ASN A 7 -35.88 8.07 39.54
C ASN A 7 -35.40 7.18 38.36
N GLY A 8 -35.69 5.87 38.39
CA GLY A 8 -35.39 4.90 37.34
C GLY A 8 -33.89 4.66 37.09
N THR A 9 -33.00 5.25 37.89
CA THR A 9 -31.56 5.18 37.70
C THR A 9 -31.01 3.93 38.38
N ILE A 10 -30.32 3.09 37.62
CA ILE A 10 -29.69 1.88 38.13
C ILE A 10 -28.19 2.17 38.32
N TYR A 11 -27.70 2.04 39.56
CA TYR A 11 -26.32 2.37 39.92
C TYR A 11 -25.41 1.13 39.96
N ARG A 12 -24.12 1.32 39.63
CA ARG A 12 -23.03 0.32 39.74
C ARG A 12 -23.15 -0.89 38.80
N HIS A 13 -23.67 -0.68 37.59
CA HIS A 13 -23.71 -1.70 36.54
C HIS A 13 -22.57 -1.50 35.53
N ALA A 14 -21.54 -2.34 35.60
CA ALA A 14 -20.44 -2.35 34.63
C ALA A 14 -20.78 -3.10 33.33
N TYR A 15 -21.82 -3.94 33.34
CA TYR A 15 -22.28 -4.73 32.19
C TYR A 15 -23.74 -4.40 31.93
N THR A 16 -23.98 -3.57 30.92
CA THR A 16 -25.32 -3.06 30.59
C THR A 16 -25.76 -3.59 29.22
N GLY A 17 -26.95 -4.16 29.17
CA GLY A 17 -27.60 -4.72 27.98
C GLY A 17 -28.72 -5.68 28.36
N LEU A 18 -29.46 -6.20 27.38
CA LEU A 18 -30.45 -7.26 27.63
C LEU A 18 -29.80 -8.48 28.31
N PHE A 19 -28.58 -8.80 27.92
CA PHE A 19 -27.73 -9.81 28.54
C PHE A 19 -26.44 -9.17 29.04
N ALA A 20 -26.11 -9.38 30.32
CA ALA A 20 -24.81 -8.99 30.84
C ALA A 20 -23.67 -9.75 30.15
N LYS A 21 -23.85 -11.06 29.93
CA LYS A 21 -22.89 -11.89 29.20
C LYS A 21 -23.58 -12.94 28.33
N THR A 22 -22.97 -13.26 27.19
CA THR A 22 -23.36 -14.40 26.34
C THR A 22 -22.19 -15.35 26.13
N GLY A 23 -22.47 -16.65 26.03
CA GLY A 23 -21.50 -17.70 25.74
C GLY A 23 -21.86 -18.47 24.46
N ALA A 24 -21.35 -19.70 24.35
CA ALA A 24 -21.48 -20.50 23.15
C ALA A 24 -22.94 -20.94 22.87
N GLY A 25 -23.34 -20.91 21.60
CA GLY A 25 -24.63 -21.44 21.12
C GLY A 25 -25.81 -20.48 21.28
N VAL A 26 -25.56 -19.22 21.63
CA VAL A 26 -26.65 -18.22 21.77
C VAL A 26 -27.19 -17.84 20.41
N VAL A 27 -28.52 -17.87 20.26
CA VAL A 27 -29.22 -17.45 19.05
C VAL A 27 -30.29 -16.43 19.43
N ILE A 28 -30.19 -15.24 18.85
CA ILE A 28 -31.14 -14.13 19.05
C ILE A 28 -31.77 -13.85 17.69
N LYS A 29 -33.08 -14.10 17.57
CA LYS A 29 -33.75 -14.04 16.27
C LYS A 29 -35.17 -13.50 16.32
N ASN A 30 -35.59 -12.88 15.21
CA ASN A 30 -36.95 -12.37 15.01
C ASN A 30 -37.38 -11.33 16.07
N LEU A 31 -36.49 -10.39 16.38
CA LEU A 31 -36.73 -9.35 17.40
C LEU A 31 -36.45 -7.96 16.85
N THR A 32 -37.20 -7.00 17.38
CA THR A 32 -36.98 -5.57 17.16
C THR A 32 -36.56 -4.91 18.46
N PHE A 33 -35.47 -4.14 18.42
CA PHE A 33 -34.91 -3.41 19.55
C PHE A 33 -35.01 -1.91 19.28
N THR A 34 -35.90 -1.23 20.00
CA THR A 34 -36.07 0.23 19.94
C THR A 34 -35.98 0.83 21.36
N GLY A 35 -36.10 2.14 21.46
CA GLY A 35 -36.08 2.85 22.74
C GLY A 35 -34.73 3.53 23.00
N ARG A 36 -34.46 3.83 24.28
CA ARG A 36 -33.30 4.64 24.68
C ARG A 36 -32.53 4.01 25.82
N MET A 37 -31.21 4.05 25.73
CA MET A 37 -30.28 3.61 26.78
C MET A 37 -29.35 4.76 27.14
N TYR A 38 -29.47 5.27 28.37
CA TYR A 38 -28.64 6.35 28.89
C TYR A 38 -27.68 5.79 29.94
N THR A 39 -26.39 6.03 29.75
CA THR A 39 -25.34 5.56 30.67
C THR A 39 -24.45 6.73 31.08
N CYS A 40 -24.12 6.79 32.38
CA CYS A 40 -23.18 7.75 32.94
C CYS A 40 -22.04 6.99 33.59
N MET A 41 -20.82 7.21 33.09
CA MET A 41 -19.63 6.45 33.44
C MET A 41 -18.76 7.26 34.41
N VAL A 42 -18.53 6.71 35.60
CA VAL A 42 -17.72 7.34 36.63
C VAL A 42 -16.79 6.30 37.25
N GLY A 43 -15.50 6.34 36.89
CA GLY A 43 -14.43 5.67 37.64
C GLY A 43 -14.27 4.16 37.43
N GLU A 44 -15.04 3.50 36.55
CA GLU A 44 -14.93 2.06 36.28
C GLU A 44 -15.05 1.70 34.80
N THR A 45 -14.45 0.56 34.43
CA THR A 45 -14.59 0.01 33.07
C THR A 45 -16.03 -0.42 32.85
N THR A 46 -16.63 0.06 31.76
CA THR A 46 -18.07 -0.15 31.50
C THR A 46 -18.30 -0.68 30.08
N TYR A 47 -19.14 -1.70 29.98
CA TYR A 47 -19.55 -2.34 28.74
C TYR A 47 -21.04 -2.10 28.53
N VAL A 48 -21.39 -1.41 27.45
CA VAL A 48 -22.77 -1.00 27.13
C VAL A 48 -23.16 -1.59 25.77
N GLY A 49 -23.80 -2.75 25.81
CA GLY A 49 -24.33 -3.42 24.63
C GLY A 49 -25.83 -3.23 24.57
N GLY A 50 -26.40 -2.82 23.43
CA GLY A 50 -27.86 -2.76 23.30
C GLY A 50 -28.51 -4.12 23.56
N ILE A 51 -27.87 -5.20 23.09
CA ILE A 51 -28.28 -6.58 23.37
C ILE A 51 -27.37 -7.25 24.40
N CYS A 52 -26.05 -7.27 24.18
CA CYS A 52 -25.12 -8.03 25.01
C CYS A 52 -23.95 -7.16 25.47
N ALA A 53 -23.72 -7.04 26.78
CA ALA A 53 -22.58 -6.27 27.27
C ALA A 53 -21.24 -6.95 26.93
N GLN A 54 -21.10 -8.26 27.23
CA GLN A 54 -19.88 -9.01 26.91
C GLN A 54 -20.15 -10.40 26.31
N HIS A 55 -19.56 -10.70 25.14
CA HIS A 55 -19.51 -12.06 24.62
C HIS A 55 -18.19 -12.74 25.02
N ILE A 56 -18.26 -13.96 25.57
CA ILE A 56 -17.11 -14.63 26.22
C ILE A 56 -16.65 -15.95 25.59
N SER A 57 -17.43 -16.61 24.73
CA SER A 57 -16.99 -17.87 24.10
C SER A 57 -17.93 -18.35 23.00
N GLY A 58 -17.37 -19.08 22.03
CA GLY A 58 -18.09 -19.87 21.03
C GLY A 58 -18.91 -19.05 20.05
N ALA A 59 -19.97 -19.68 19.52
CA ALA A 59 -20.83 -19.07 18.52
C ALA A 59 -21.95 -18.23 19.14
N VAL A 60 -22.21 -17.05 18.55
CA VAL A 60 -23.41 -16.23 18.78
C VAL A 60 -24.01 -15.84 17.43
N THR A 61 -25.32 -16.01 17.27
CA THR A 61 -26.05 -15.72 16.03
C THR A 61 -27.14 -14.68 16.26
N PHE A 62 -27.15 -13.65 15.42
CA PHE A 62 -28.17 -12.62 15.31
C PHE A 62 -28.85 -12.80 13.95
N SER A 63 -30.16 -13.09 13.94
CA SER A 63 -30.88 -13.46 12.70
C SER A 63 -32.23 -12.75 12.62
N ASN A 64 -32.54 -12.10 11.49
CA ASN A 64 -33.82 -11.38 11.31
C ASN A 64 -34.08 -10.34 12.42
N LEU A 65 -33.07 -9.51 12.72
CA LEU A 65 -33.18 -8.46 13.75
C LEU A 65 -33.35 -7.08 13.13
N ASN A 66 -34.10 -6.21 13.80
CA ASN A 66 -34.10 -4.78 13.52
C ASN A 66 -33.69 -4.03 14.81
N PHE A 67 -32.51 -3.43 14.80
CA PHE A 67 -31.95 -2.71 15.95
C PHE A 67 -31.86 -1.21 15.65
N SER A 68 -32.61 -0.38 16.38
CA SER A 68 -32.68 1.08 16.20
C SER A 68 -32.76 1.86 17.52
N GLN A 69 -32.07 1.37 18.56
CA GLN A 69 -32.03 2.07 19.85
C GLN A 69 -31.18 3.35 19.81
N THR A 70 -31.61 4.37 20.56
CA THR A 70 -30.78 5.54 20.87
C THR A 70 -29.95 5.27 22.12
N MET A 71 -28.63 5.30 22.00
CA MET A 71 -27.69 5.08 23.09
C MET A 71 -26.93 6.37 23.38
N ARG A 72 -26.80 6.73 24.65
CA ARG A 72 -26.01 7.89 25.07
C ARG A 72 -25.06 7.51 26.20
N ALA A 73 -23.80 7.90 26.03
CA ALA A 73 -22.75 7.73 27.02
C ALA A 73 -22.26 9.11 27.48
N ASP A 74 -22.42 9.37 28.77
CA ASP A 74 -21.93 10.56 29.46
C ASP A 74 -20.91 10.17 30.54
N GLY A 75 -20.21 11.16 31.10
CA GLY A 75 -19.34 10.98 32.25
C GLY A 75 -17.86 11.20 31.95
N LYS A 76 -16.98 10.57 32.72
CA LYS A 76 -15.53 10.78 32.65
C LYS A 76 -14.75 9.49 32.89
N ASN A 77 -13.92 9.12 31.91
CA ASN A 77 -12.94 8.06 32.02
C ASN A 77 -11.63 8.59 32.62
N VAL A 78 -11.26 8.03 33.78
CA VAL A 78 -10.04 8.32 34.53
C VAL A 78 -9.38 7.00 34.96
N GLY A 79 -8.07 7.02 35.20
CA GLY A 79 -7.38 5.93 35.90
C GLY A 79 -7.19 4.62 35.12
N GLY A 80 -7.03 4.67 33.79
CA GLY A 80 -6.77 3.48 32.95
C GLY A 80 -8.02 2.63 32.67
N LYS A 81 -9.21 3.23 32.73
CA LYS A 81 -10.50 2.54 32.54
C LYS A 81 -10.98 2.70 31.09
N TYR A 82 -11.74 1.70 30.63
CA TYR A 82 -12.23 1.62 29.25
C TYR A 82 -13.74 1.67 29.19
N THR A 83 -14.24 2.18 28.06
CA THR A 83 -15.65 2.12 27.73
C THR A 83 -15.81 1.45 26.39
N ASP A 84 -16.63 0.43 26.31
CA ASP A 84 -17.07 -0.14 25.04
C ASP A 84 -18.58 0.04 24.90
N THR A 85 -19.01 0.56 23.76
CA THR A 85 -20.42 0.72 23.42
C THR A 85 -20.69 0.10 22.06
N GLY A 86 -21.71 -0.75 21.98
CA GLY A 86 -22.12 -1.41 20.74
C GLY A 86 -23.62 -1.66 20.70
N GLY A 87 -24.25 -1.52 19.52
CA GLY A 87 -25.67 -1.82 19.36
C GLY A 87 -25.99 -3.28 19.68
N LEU A 88 -25.23 -4.22 19.12
CA LEU A 88 -25.40 -5.65 19.42
C LEU A 88 -24.57 -6.08 20.62
N ILE A 89 -23.25 -5.91 20.53
CA ILE A 89 -22.30 -6.38 21.55
C ILE A 89 -21.41 -5.21 21.97
N ALA A 90 -21.31 -4.91 23.26
CA ALA A 90 -20.33 -3.90 23.68
C ALA A 90 -18.91 -4.43 23.46
N VAL A 91 -18.58 -5.58 24.03
CA VAL A 91 -17.23 -6.15 23.91
C VAL A 91 -17.24 -7.66 23.66
N VAL A 92 -16.35 -8.10 22.77
CA VAL A 92 -15.95 -9.50 22.61
C VAL A 92 -14.54 -9.61 23.17
N ALA A 93 -14.41 -10.05 24.42
CA ALA A 93 -13.11 -10.05 25.09
C ALA A 93 -12.71 -11.45 25.49
N GLU A 94 -11.48 -11.81 25.12
CA GLU A 94 -10.82 -13.02 25.60
C GLU A 94 -11.56 -14.32 25.24
N ALA A 95 -12.42 -14.23 24.21
CA ALA A 95 -13.35 -15.26 23.82
C ALA A 95 -12.64 -16.43 23.12
N SER A 96 -12.93 -17.64 23.56
CA SER A 96 -12.45 -18.86 22.92
C SER A 96 -13.29 -19.17 21.68
N ASN A 97 -12.65 -19.25 20.51
CA ASN A 97 -13.28 -19.61 19.23
C ASN A 97 -14.54 -18.78 18.93
N ALA A 98 -14.41 -17.45 19.00
CA ALA A 98 -15.54 -16.54 18.79
C ALA A 98 -16.04 -16.62 17.34
N VAL A 99 -17.31 -16.97 17.16
CA VAL A 99 -17.98 -16.98 15.86
C VAL A 99 -19.25 -16.13 15.98
N ILE A 100 -19.24 -14.96 15.34
CA ILE A 100 -20.35 -14.02 15.37
C ILE A 100 -21.01 -14.06 14.00
N THR A 101 -22.26 -14.50 13.95
CA THR A 101 -23.04 -14.54 12.70
C THR A 101 -24.16 -13.51 12.78
N ILE A 102 -24.24 -12.65 11.77
CA ILE A 102 -25.26 -11.62 11.63
C ILE A 102 -25.91 -11.82 10.26
N GLU A 103 -27.18 -12.22 10.24
CA GLU A 103 -27.89 -12.53 9.01
C GLU A 103 -29.26 -11.86 8.95
N ASN A 104 -29.63 -11.32 7.79
CA ASN A 104 -30.93 -10.68 7.57
C ASN A 104 -31.26 -9.60 8.61
N CYS A 105 -30.27 -8.81 9.02
CA CYS A 105 -30.41 -7.83 10.11
C CYS A 105 -30.33 -6.39 9.60
N THR A 106 -31.07 -5.49 10.22
CA THR A 106 -30.83 -4.05 10.16
C THR A 106 -30.26 -3.58 11.49
N ILE A 107 -29.08 -2.95 11.46
CA ILE A 107 -28.36 -2.45 12.64
C ILE A 107 -28.14 -0.95 12.43
N SER A 108 -29.00 -0.14 13.05
CA SER A 108 -29.02 1.32 12.89
C SER A 108 -29.17 2.03 14.24
N PRO A 109 -28.23 1.82 15.20
CA PRO A 109 -28.24 2.56 16.45
C PRO A 109 -27.95 4.04 16.21
N THR A 110 -28.50 4.90 17.07
CA THR A 110 -28.01 6.27 17.23
C THR A 110 -27.17 6.32 18.49
N VAL A 111 -25.87 6.59 18.41
CA VAL A 111 -24.96 6.65 19.56
C VAL A 111 -24.37 8.05 19.71
N THR A 112 -24.64 8.70 20.85
CA THR A 112 -23.99 9.97 21.21
C THR A 112 -23.07 9.79 22.40
N SER A 113 -21.81 10.19 22.28
CA SER A 113 -20.87 10.21 23.41
C SER A 113 -20.45 11.64 23.77
N ASN A 114 -20.64 11.97 25.05
CA ASN A 114 -20.05 13.14 25.71
C ASN A 114 -19.02 12.72 26.76
N VAL A 115 -18.51 11.50 26.70
CA VAL A 115 -17.54 11.00 27.68
C VAL A 115 -16.24 11.81 27.58
N GLN A 116 -15.83 12.34 28.72
CA GLN A 116 -14.52 12.96 28.87
C GLN A 116 -13.46 11.88 29.10
N VAL A 117 -12.53 11.73 28.18
CA VAL A 117 -11.46 10.72 28.26
C VAL A 117 -10.17 11.44 28.63
N ALA A 118 -9.69 11.24 29.86
CA ALA A 118 -8.37 11.73 30.25
C ALA A 118 -7.27 10.96 29.50
N SER A 119 -6.08 11.57 29.32
CA SER A 119 -4.93 10.96 28.63
C SER A 119 -4.69 9.52 29.08
N SER A 120 -4.40 8.59 28.14
CA SER A 120 -4.21 7.13 28.31
C SER A 120 -5.46 6.24 28.47
N ASN A 121 -6.67 6.80 28.51
CA ASN A 121 -7.91 6.02 28.49
C ASN A 121 -8.44 5.89 27.05
N VAL A 122 -9.26 4.87 26.78
CA VAL A 122 -9.87 4.65 25.46
C VAL A 122 -11.36 4.43 25.61
N GLN A 123 -12.14 5.17 24.82
CA GLN A 123 -13.54 4.85 24.55
C GLN A 123 -13.65 4.21 23.15
N ASN A 124 -14.41 3.13 23.04
CA ASN A 124 -14.70 2.45 21.78
C ASN A 124 -16.21 2.47 21.54
N ILE A 125 -16.61 2.91 20.35
CA ILE A 125 -18.02 3.04 19.97
C ILE A 125 -18.20 2.41 18.60
N GLY A 126 -18.88 1.27 18.59
CA GLY A 126 -19.23 0.54 17.39
C GLY A 126 -20.74 0.58 17.14
N GLY A 127 -21.16 0.62 15.89
CA GLY A 127 -22.58 0.45 15.57
C GLY A 127 -23.09 -0.95 15.95
N ALA A 128 -22.38 -2.00 15.55
CA ALA A 128 -22.70 -3.36 15.96
C ALA A 128 -21.88 -3.80 17.18
N ILE A 129 -20.55 -3.66 17.12
CA ILE A 129 -19.62 -4.15 18.14
C ILE A 129 -18.68 -3.05 18.61
N GLY A 130 -18.69 -2.76 19.90
CA GLY A 130 -17.81 -1.75 20.51
C GLY A 130 -16.34 -2.13 20.34
N GLY A 131 -15.91 -3.29 20.83
CA GLY A 131 -14.52 -3.73 20.68
C GLY A 131 -14.32 -5.25 20.74
N ILE A 132 -13.26 -5.73 20.11
CA ILE A 132 -12.82 -7.13 20.15
C ILE A 132 -11.40 -7.18 20.72
N TYR A 133 -11.21 -7.94 21.80
CA TYR A 133 -9.98 -7.94 22.58
C TYR A 133 -9.40 -9.33 22.76
N LYS A 134 -8.07 -9.46 22.57
CA LYS A 134 -7.29 -10.65 22.93
C LYS A 134 -7.95 -11.95 22.50
N THR A 135 -8.51 -11.94 21.30
CA THR A 135 -9.25 -13.06 20.71
C THR A 135 -8.38 -13.63 19.59
N ASP A 136 -7.89 -14.85 19.79
CA ASP A 136 -6.96 -15.51 18.86
C ASP A 136 -7.69 -16.02 17.62
N ASN A 137 -8.83 -16.69 17.84
CA ASN A 137 -9.70 -17.24 16.80
C ASN A 137 -10.98 -16.40 16.76
N LEU A 138 -11.19 -15.73 15.63
CA LEU A 138 -12.35 -14.87 15.39
C LEU A 138 -12.92 -15.17 14.01
N THR A 139 -14.23 -15.35 13.93
CA THR A 139 -14.99 -15.30 12.68
C THR A 139 -16.16 -14.37 12.87
N VAL A 140 -16.33 -13.41 11.97
CA VAL A 140 -17.52 -12.55 11.88
C VAL A 140 -18.11 -12.72 10.49
N ASN A 141 -19.36 -13.19 10.41
CA ASN A 141 -20.05 -13.42 9.15
C ASN A 141 -21.25 -12.48 9.06
N CYS A 142 -21.26 -11.62 8.05
CA CYS A 142 -22.38 -10.74 7.74
C CYS A 142 -23.01 -11.20 6.42
N ASN A 143 -24.29 -11.54 6.43
CA ASN A 143 -25.04 -11.93 5.24
C ASN A 143 -26.39 -11.21 5.18
N ASN A 144 -26.65 -10.43 4.13
CA ASN A 144 -27.90 -9.67 3.99
C ASN A 144 -28.10 -8.72 5.20
N VAL A 145 -27.18 -7.78 5.40
CA VAL A 145 -27.18 -6.89 6.58
C VAL A 145 -27.21 -5.43 6.14
N THR A 146 -28.11 -4.65 6.72
CA THR A 146 -28.12 -3.18 6.58
C THR A 146 -27.47 -2.54 7.80
N ILE A 147 -26.49 -1.66 7.59
CA ILE A 147 -25.80 -0.89 8.62
C ILE A 147 -26.15 0.58 8.44
N GLY A 148 -26.87 1.16 9.39
CA GLY A 148 -27.33 2.56 9.37
C GLY A 148 -26.98 3.30 10.64
N SER A 149 -25.78 3.05 11.17
CA SER A 149 -25.33 3.60 12.45
C SER A 149 -25.12 5.11 12.36
N ASP A 150 -25.72 5.86 13.28
CA ASP A 150 -25.48 7.29 13.47
C ASP A 150 -24.69 7.51 14.76
N ILE A 151 -23.38 7.78 14.64
CA ILE A 151 -22.45 7.89 15.76
C ILE A 151 -21.89 9.30 15.82
N THR A 152 -22.13 9.99 16.94
CA THR A 152 -21.63 11.33 17.21
C THR A 152 -20.74 11.36 18.45
N LEU A 153 -19.50 11.81 18.28
CA LEU A 153 -18.56 12.11 19.36
C LEU A 153 -18.41 13.62 19.53
N ASN A 154 -18.92 14.14 20.64
CA ASN A 154 -18.92 15.58 20.92
C ASN A 154 -17.63 16.09 21.61
N MET A 155 -16.88 15.21 22.28
CA MET A 155 -15.69 15.59 23.04
C MET A 155 -14.39 15.39 22.25
N GLN A 156 -13.43 16.30 22.43
CA GLN A 156 -12.14 16.32 21.73
C GLN A 156 -11.07 15.36 22.30
N ASN A 157 -11.48 14.14 22.68
CA ASN A 157 -10.58 13.18 23.33
C ASN A 157 -10.32 11.95 22.46
N GLU A 158 -9.49 11.03 22.95
CA GLU A 158 -9.22 9.78 22.26
C GLU A 158 -10.43 8.84 22.32
N ALA A 159 -11.07 8.62 21.18
CA ALA A 159 -12.11 7.62 21.01
C ALA A 159 -11.93 6.88 19.68
N LYS A 160 -12.22 5.58 19.69
CA LYS A 160 -12.27 4.72 18.51
C LYS A 160 -13.72 4.60 18.06
N LEU A 161 -14.01 5.02 16.84
CA LEU A 161 -15.37 5.01 16.29
C LEU A 161 -15.44 4.05 15.09
N GLY A 162 -16.54 3.34 14.94
CA GLY A 162 -16.81 2.54 13.75
C GLY A 162 -18.29 2.31 13.55
N GLY A 163 -18.80 2.54 12.34
CA GLY A 163 -20.21 2.26 12.04
C GLY A 163 -20.59 0.78 12.17
N PHE A 164 -19.62 -0.14 12.21
CA PHE A 164 -19.83 -1.57 12.43
C PHE A 164 -19.05 -2.11 13.66
N ILE A 165 -17.73 -2.33 13.52
CA ILE A 165 -16.84 -2.79 14.60
C ILE A 165 -15.79 -1.70 14.82
N SER A 166 -15.80 -1.05 15.98
CA SER A 166 -14.88 0.07 16.18
C SER A 166 -13.41 -0.39 16.27
N TYR A 167 -13.13 -1.45 17.02
CA TYR A 167 -11.75 -1.86 17.31
C TYR A 167 -11.57 -3.37 17.38
N ILE A 168 -10.53 -3.88 16.72
CA ILE A 168 -10.05 -5.25 16.86
C ILE A 168 -8.61 -5.20 17.32
N PHE A 169 -8.42 -5.56 18.60
CA PHE A 169 -7.13 -5.51 19.28
C PHE A 169 -6.20 -6.65 18.83
N GLU A 170 -4.96 -6.61 19.31
CA GLU A 170 -4.02 -7.72 19.13
C GLU A 170 -4.56 -9.04 19.72
N ARG A 171 -4.00 -10.13 19.23
CA ARG A 171 -4.26 -11.49 19.71
C ARG A 171 -3.80 -11.62 21.17
N ARG A 172 -4.37 -12.59 21.90
CA ARG A 172 -3.82 -12.97 23.22
C ARG A 172 -2.47 -13.65 23.01
N ASN A 173 -2.41 -14.58 22.05
CA ASN A 173 -1.19 -15.23 21.61
C ASN A 173 -0.67 -14.54 20.34
N GLY A 174 0.32 -13.65 20.51
CA GLY A 174 0.95 -12.90 19.41
C GLY A 174 1.59 -13.78 18.33
N SER A 175 1.93 -15.04 18.65
CA SER A 175 2.51 -16.02 17.72
C SER A 175 1.46 -16.81 16.94
N SER A 176 0.17 -16.67 17.27
CA SER A 176 -0.88 -17.40 16.54
C SER A 176 -0.96 -16.94 15.08
N THR A 177 -1.01 -17.92 14.19
CA THR A 177 -1.21 -17.74 12.75
C THR A 177 -2.65 -17.95 12.32
N THR A 178 -3.54 -18.31 13.25
CA THR A 178 -4.94 -18.57 12.92
C THR A 178 -5.62 -17.32 12.34
N PRO A 179 -6.36 -17.45 11.22
CA PRO A 179 -7.04 -16.32 10.62
C PRO A 179 -8.11 -15.74 11.55
N ARG A 180 -8.13 -14.42 11.68
CA ARG A 180 -9.26 -13.66 12.24
C ARG A 180 -10.08 -13.13 11.08
N THR A 181 -11.13 -13.84 10.73
CA THR A 181 -11.84 -13.64 9.45
C THR A 181 -13.10 -12.80 9.65
N ILE A 182 -13.30 -11.84 8.76
CA ILE A 182 -14.52 -11.03 8.69
C ILE A 182 -15.04 -11.12 7.25
N THR A 183 -16.28 -11.52 7.08
CA THR A 183 -16.90 -11.73 5.77
C THR A 183 -18.11 -10.84 5.62
N PHE A 184 -18.18 -10.09 4.52
CA PHE A 184 -19.32 -9.28 4.14
C PHE A 184 -19.94 -9.84 2.87
N LYS A 185 -21.17 -10.35 2.97
CA LYS A 185 -22.01 -10.80 1.86
C LYS A 185 -23.31 -10.02 1.88
N ASN A 186 -23.66 -9.38 0.78
CA ASN A 186 -24.87 -8.57 0.64
C ASN A 186 -25.07 -7.58 1.80
N VAL A 187 -24.09 -6.70 2.00
CA VAL A 187 -24.17 -5.68 3.06
C VAL A 187 -24.44 -4.33 2.45
N THR A 188 -25.44 -3.63 2.98
CA THR A 188 -25.75 -2.26 2.58
C THR A 188 -25.44 -1.33 3.75
N ILE A 189 -24.59 -0.34 3.55
CA ILE A 189 -24.41 0.77 4.47
C ILE A 189 -25.32 1.89 3.98
N ASP A 190 -26.41 2.14 4.70
CA ASP A 190 -27.50 3.03 4.28
C ASP A 190 -27.83 4.00 5.40
N GLY A 191 -27.75 5.30 5.12
CA GLY A 191 -28.05 6.35 6.10
C GLY A 191 -27.04 6.44 7.26
N ALA A 192 -25.88 5.79 7.16
CA ALA A 192 -24.89 5.79 8.23
C ALA A 192 -24.17 7.14 8.34
N SER A 193 -23.98 7.64 9.56
CA SER A 193 -23.40 8.96 9.83
C SER A 193 -22.35 8.84 10.94
N ILE A 194 -21.10 9.18 10.64
CA ILE A 194 -20.01 9.20 11.62
C ILE A 194 -19.53 10.64 11.80
N ASN A 195 -19.88 11.26 12.92
CA ASN A 195 -19.50 12.62 13.26
C ASN A 195 -18.49 12.64 14.40
N CYS A 196 -17.28 13.09 14.09
CA CYS A 196 -16.12 12.85 14.91
C CYS A 196 -15.39 14.13 15.26
N SER A 197 -15.20 14.34 16.56
CA SER A 197 -14.43 15.46 17.10
C SER A 197 -13.12 15.02 17.76
N SER A 198 -12.66 13.79 17.57
CA SER A 198 -11.39 13.35 18.16
C SER A 198 -10.19 14.12 17.59
N THR A 199 -9.21 14.41 18.43
CA THR A 199 -7.98 15.12 18.06
C THR A 199 -6.83 14.18 17.66
N ASN A 200 -6.99 12.86 17.84
CA ASN A 200 -5.94 11.87 17.59
C ASN A 200 -6.11 11.12 16.26
N ARG A 201 -7.32 10.61 16.00
CA ARG A 201 -7.70 9.92 14.75
C ARG A 201 -9.21 9.78 14.70
N CYS A 202 -9.76 9.41 13.55
CA CYS A 202 -11.14 8.97 13.46
C CYS A 202 -11.37 7.80 12.52
N GLY A 203 -12.14 6.82 12.99
CA GLY A 203 -12.64 5.73 12.15
C GLY A 203 -13.74 6.15 11.18
N GLY A 204 -14.30 5.17 10.50
CA GLY A 204 -15.27 5.37 9.43
C GLY A 204 -16.50 4.47 9.54
N LEU A 205 -17.15 4.24 8.41
CA LEU A 205 -18.40 3.50 8.30
C LEU A 205 -18.30 2.05 8.78
N LEU A 206 -17.12 1.44 8.78
CA LEU A 206 -16.88 0.12 9.33
C LEU A 206 -16.19 0.18 10.69
N GLY A 207 -15.07 0.88 10.80
CA GLY A 207 -14.20 0.78 11.98
C GLY A 207 -13.17 1.88 12.17
N ASP A 208 -12.49 1.85 13.30
CA ASP A 208 -11.28 2.62 13.57
C ASP A 208 -10.05 1.77 13.22
N ILE A 209 -9.75 0.73 14.00
CA ILE A 209 -8.53 -0.07 13.81
C ILE A 209 -8.85 -1.57 13.81
N TRP A 210 -8.49 -2.26 12.72
CA TRP A 210 -8.58 -3.72 12.62
C TRP A 210 -7.21 -4.37 12.41
N LYS A 211 -6.64 -4.96 13.47
CA LYS A 211 -5.32 -5.59 13.43
C LYS A 211 -5.38 -7.04 12.95
N ASP A 212 -4.41 -7.50 12.17
CA ASP A 212 -4.23 -8.91 11.76
C ASP A 212 -5.54 -9.60 11.34
N THR A 213 -6.30 -8.95 10.47
CA THR A 213 -7.59 -9.48 9.99
C THR A 213 -7.47 -10.03 8.58
N LYS A 214 -8.20 -11.10 8.31
CA LYS A 214 -8.56 -11.54 6.96
C LYS A 214 -9.95 -11.00 6.66
N VAL A 215 -10.08 -10.04 5.76
CA VAL A 215 -11.39 -9.48 5.39
C VAL A 215 -11.74 -9.95 3.97
N ILE A 216 -12.95 -10.45 3.80
CA ILE A 216 -13.48 -10.88 2.50
C ILE A 216 -14.76 -10.09 2.24
N ILE A 217 -14.79 -9.32 1.14
CA ILE A 217 -15.92 -8.46 0.80
C ILE A 217 -16.51 -8.92 -0.54
N GLY A 218 -17.71 -9.51 -0.49
CA GLY A 218 -18.37 -10.13 -1.62
C GLY A 218 -17.85 -11.53 -1.96
N GLU A 219 -18.49 -12.17 -2.93
CA GLU A 219 -18.12 -13.47 -3.47
C GLU A 219 -17.32 -13.29 -4.79
N LYS A 220 -16.45 -14.24 -5.16
CA LYS A 220 -15.71 -14.16 -6.45
C LYS A 220 -16.70 -14.28 -7.63
N GLN A 221 -16.38 -13.67 -8.78
CA GLN A 221 -17.22 -13.71 -9.98
C GLN A 221 -17.58 -15.16 -10.41
N GLY A 222 -18.86 -15.41 -10.72
CA GLY A 222 -19.40 -16.71 -11.11
C GLY A 222 -20.80 -16.98 -10.55
N ASP A 223 -21.15 -16.29 -9.46
CA ASP A 223 -22.48 -16.30 -8.86
C ASP A 223 -23.27 -15.07 -9.32
N ASN A 224 -24.51 -15.27 -9.79
CA ASN A 224 -25.39 -14.20 -10.29
C ASN A 224 -25.62 -13.11 -9.20
N GLY A 225 -24.85 -12.02 -9.27
CA GLY A 225 -24.92 -10.85 -8.39
C GLY A 225 -23.80 -10.83 -7.35
N ILE A 226 -22.74 -10.06 -7.59
CA ILE A 226 -21.65 -9.89 -6.61
C ILE A 226 -22.15 -8.97 -5.48
N ASN A 227 -22.75 -9.58 -4.47
CA ASN A 227 -23.27 -8.87 -3.31
C ASN A 227 -22.14 -8.69 -2.28
N GLY A 228 -21.36 -7.62 -2.44
CA GLY A 228 -20.33 -7.21 -1.48
C GLY A 228 -20.86 -6.18 -0.48
N ILE A 229 -20.25 -4.99 -0.46
CA ILE A 229 -20.77 -3.83 0.26
C ILE A 229 -21.30 -2.79 -0.74
N THR A 230 -22.52 -2.30 -0.53
CA THR A 230 -23.06 -1.10 -1.18
C THR A 230 -23.18 0.02 -0.16
N ILE A 231 -22.76 1.23 -0.50
CA ILE A 231 -22.81 2.41 0.38
C ILE A 231 -23.71 3.47 -0.26
N THR A 232 -24.78 3.85 0.43
CA THR A 232 -25.72 4.90 0.01
C THR A 232 -26.04 5.82 1.18
N ASP A 233 -26.38 7.07 0.87
CA ASP A 233 -26.89 8.09 1.79
C ASP A 233 -26.08 8.23 3.09
N SER A 234 -24.77 8.00 3.01
CA SER A 234 -23.89 7.88 4.18
C SER A 234 -22.89 9.04 4.27
N SER A 235 -22.37 9.29 5.47
CA SER A 235 -21.40 10.36 5.69
C SER A 235 -20.36 10.06 6.78
N VAL A 236 -19.17 10.63 6.59
CA VAL A 236 -18.11 10.68 7.61
C VAL A 236 -17.60 12.12 7.70
N THR A 237 -17.67 12.69 8.90
CA THR A 237 -17.25 14.06 9.20
C THR A 237 -16.19 14.08 10.30
N GLN A 238 -15.04 14.64 9.97
CA GLN A 238 -13.97 14.97 10.91
C GLN A 238 -13.92 16.47 11.17
N ASN A 239 -14.18 16.88 12.41
CA ASN A 239 -14.22 18.29 12.80
C ASN A 239 -12.85 18.86 13.17
N ASN A 240 -11.84 18.01 13.39
CA ASN A 240 -10.52 18.38 13.88
C ASN A 240 -9.38 18.03 12.90
N LYS A 241 -8.12 18.20 13.33
CA LYS A 241 -6.93 18.01 12.49
C LYS A 241 -6.49 16.55 12.30
N SER A 242 -7.20 15.62 12.92
CA SER A 242 -6.75 14.24 13.03
C SER A 242 -7.02 13.44 11.74
N PRO A 243 -6.17 12.46 11.41
CA PRO A 243 -6.36 11.62 10.24
C PRO A 243 -7.63 10.77 10.37
N THR A 244 -8.33 10.52 9.25
CA THR A 244 -9.67 9.93 9.26
C THR A 244 -9.86 8.87 8.17
N GLY A 245 -10.57 7.78 8.46
CA GLY A 245 -10.95 6.77 7.48
C GLY A 245 -12.38 6.96 6.95
N GLY A 246 -12.61 6.72 5.65
CA GLY A 246 -13.96 6.64 5.08
C GLY A 246 -14.68 5.36 5.51
N LEU A 247 -14.13 4.18 5.20
CA LEU A 247 -14.61 2.90 5.75
C LEU A 247 -13.87 2.56 7.05
N ILE A 248 -12.53 2.57 7.01
CA ILE A 248 -11.69 2.29 8.18
C ILE A 248 -10.51 3.24 8.31
N TYR A 249 -10.15 3.59 9.55
CA TYR A 249 -8.96 4.40 9.78
C TYR A 249 -7.67 3.62 9.54
N ALA A 250 -7.49 2.45 10.16
CA ALA A 250 -6.29 1.65 9.94
C ALA A 250 -6.57 0.15 9.96
N ALA A 251 -5.82 -0.58 9.14
CA ALA A 251 -5.94 -2.03 9.05
C ALA A 251 -4.58 -2.71 8.82
N SER A 252 -4.46 -3.96 9.27
CA SER A 252 -3.37 -4.87 8.92
C SER A 252 -3.88 -6.29 8.70
N GLY A 253 -3.10 -7.10 7.99
CA GLY A 253 -3.50 -8.43 7.54
C GLY A 253 -3.76 -8.47 6.04
N TYR A 254 -4.82 -9.14 5.62
CA TYR A 254 -5.14 -9.38 4.21
C TYR A 254 -6.61 -9.10 3.93
N TRP A 255 -6.89 -8.22 2.97
CA TRP A 255 -8.23 -7.86 2.53
C TRP A 255 -8.41 -8.27 1.08
N GLN A 256 -9.36 -9.16 0.83
CA GLN A 256 -9.83 -9.54 -0.49
C GLN A 256 -11.15 -8.80 -0.76
N VAL A 257 -11.14 -7.90 -1.74
CA VAL A 257 -12.27 -7.07 -2.10
C VAL A 257 -12.78 -7.51 -3.47
N ASN A 258 -13.90 -8.23 -3.49
CA ASN A 258 -14.57 -8.64 -4.71
C ASN A 258 -15.58 -7.58 -5.18
N LYS A 259 -16.27 -6.90 -4.25
CA LYS A 259 -17.16 -5.77 -4.59
C LYS A 259 -17.37 -4.78 -3.44
N ILE A 260 -17.09 -3.51 -3.71
CA ILE A 260 -17.56 -2.35 -2.96
C ILE A 260 -18.12 -1.36 -3.97
N ALA A 261 -19.38 -0.97 -3.80
CA ALA A 261 -20.02 0.05 -4.61
C ALA A 261 -20.39 1.24 -3.73
N ILE A 262 -19.88 2.43 -4.05
CA ILE A 262 -20.27 3.69 -3.43
C ILE A 262 -21.30 4.36 -4.33
N GLU A 263 -22.57 4.28 -3.97
CA GLU A 263 -23.68 4.93 -4.68
C GLU A 263 -23.88 6.37 -4.21
N SER A 264 -23.68 6.65 -2.92
CA SER A 264 -23.60 8.00 -2.38
C SER A 264 -22.82 8.03 -1.06
N LEU A 265 -21.91 8.98 -0.94
CA LEU A 265 -21.09 9.17 0.26
C LEU A 265 -20.62 10.62 0.38
N ALA A 266 -20.79 11.20 1.56
CA ALA A 266 -20.23 12.51 1.91
C ALA A 266 -19.04 12.36 2.87
N LEU A 267 -17.85 12.83 2.45
CA LEU A 267 -16.64 12.84 3.26
C LEU A 267 -16.24 14.29 3.55
N SER A 268 -16.19 14.67 4.81
CA SER A 268 -15.78 16.01 5.24
C SER A 268 -14.64 15.94 6.26
N GLY A 269 -13.59 16.73 6.02
CA GLY A 269 -12.38 16.74 6.82
C GLY A 269 -11.46 17.89 6.45
N LYS A 270 -11.98 19.13 6.38
CA LYS A 270 -11.22 20.33 5.95
C LYS A 270 -9.86 20.50 6.62
N ASN A 271 -9.76 20.09 7.88
CA ASN A 271 -8.54 20.21 8.67
C ASN A 271 -7.77 18.89 8.82
N ALA A 272 -8.31 17.77 8.36
CA ALA A 272 -7.72 16.45 8.53
C ALA A 272 -6.33 16.40 7.87
N SER A 273 -5.37 15.79 8.56
CA SER A 273 -4.01 15.59 8.01
C SER A 273 -3.99 14.54 6.90
N ALA A 274 -4.83 13.51 6.99
CA ALA A 274 -5.01 12.50 5.95
C ALA A 274 -6.46 11.97 5.94
N LEU A 275 -6.91 11.55 4.76
CA LEU A 275 -8.18 10.87 4.57
C LEU A 275 -8.07 9.81 3.46
N GLY A 276 -8.30 8.54 3.79
CA GLY A 276 -8.42 7.46 2.80
C GLY A 276 -9.86 6.96 2.73
N MET A 277 -10.43 6.82 1.52
CA MET A 277 -11.84 6.42 1.41
C MET A 277 -12.07 4.98 1.86
N LEU A 278 -11.33 3.99 1.34
CA LEU A 278 -11.41 2.62 1.88
C LEU A 278 -10.60 2.50 3.18
N VAL A 279 -9.31 2.80 3.13
CA VAL A 279 -8.40 2.68 4.29
C VAL A 279 -7.56 3.94 4.42
N ASN A 280 -7.46 4.55 5.60
CA ASN A 280 -6.56 5.69 5.76
C ASN A 280 -5.09 5.27 5.97
N ASN A 281 -4.82 4.26 6.79
CA ASN A 281 -3.47 3.78 7.07
C ASN A 281 -3.36 2.25 7.03
N GLY A 282 -2.57 1.74 6.09
CA GLY A 282 -2.32 0.32 5.90
C GLY A 282 -1.20 -0.24 6.75
N VAL A 283 -0.57 0.54 7.63
CA VAL A 283 0.50 0.07 8.52
C VAL A 283 0.23 0.55 9.94
N ILE A 284 0.10 -0.40 10.85
CA ILE A 284 -0.17 -0.15 12.27
C ILE A 284 0.61 -1.11 13.15
N ASP A 285 1.24 -0.57 14.20
CA ASP A 285 2.00 -1.31 15.22
C ASP A 285 3.01 -2.31 14.63
N GLY A 286 3.74 -1.87 13.60
CA GLY A 286 4.73 -2.69 12.93
C GLY A 286 4.13 -3.89 12.22
N LYS A 287 2.94 -3.74 11.63
CA LYS A 287 2.30 -4.71 10.73
C LYS A 287 1.61 -3.98 9.60
N ALA A 288 1.55 -4.59 8.42
CA ALA A 288 0.96 -3.99 7.24
C ALA A 288 -0.27 -4.73 6.71
N LEU A 289 -1.01 -4.06 5.85
CA LEU A 289 -2.13 -4.56 5.07
C LEU A 289 -1.65 -5.01 3.68
N TYR A 290 -2.16 -6.14 3.22
CA TYR A 290 -2.31 -6.42 1.79
C TYR A 290 -3.77 -6.20 1.40
N LEU A 291 -4.05 -5.19 0.58
CA LEU A 291 -5.38 -4.91 0.03
C LEU A 291 -5.41 -5.35 -1.43
N GLU A 292 -6.32 -6.24 -1.76
CA GLU A 292 -6.43 -6.89 -3.06
C GLU A 292 -7.82 -6.62 -3.65
N LEU A 293 -7.91 -5.80 -4.70
CA LEU A 293 -9.10 -5.67 -5.54
C LEU A 293 -9.03 -6.75 -6.62
N THR A 294 -10.03 -7.64 -6.69
CA THR A 294 -9.91 -8.91 -7.44
C THR A 294 -10.51 -8.87 -8.85
N ALA A 295 -11.16 -7.77 -9.22
CA ALA A 295 -11.70 -7.50 -10.55
C ALA A 295 -11.64 -6.00 -10.85
N ALA A 296 -11.71 -5.64 -12.13
CA ALA A 296 -11.67 -4.24 -12.56
C ALA A 296 -12.80 -3.39 -11.96
N ASP A 297 -13.95 -4.01 -11.65
CA ASP A 297 -15.11 -3.36 -11.05
C ASP A 297 -15.30 -3.70 -9.56
N SER A 298 -14.28 -4.25 -8.90
CA SER A 298 -14.33 -4.57 -7.46
C SER A 298 -14.50 -3.34 -6.57
N TYR A 299 -14.18 -2.15 -7.08
CA TYR A 299 -14.41 -0.89 -6.39
C TYR A 299 -14.98 0.12 -7.39
N THR A 300 -16.20 0.60 -7.15
CA THR A 300 -16.88 1.57 -8.01
C THR A 300 -17.44 2.73 -7.21
N ILE A 301 -17.36 3.95 -7.74
CA ILE A 301 -17.89 5.17 -7.13
C ILE A 301 -18.84 5.86 -8.11
N ASN A 302 -20.06 6.14 -7.66
CA ASN A 302 -20.92 7.09 -8.33
C ASN A 302 -20.42 8.51 -8.01
N LYS A 303 -19.72 9.08 -8.98
CA LYS A 303 -19.11 10.41 -8.91
C LYS A 303 -20.10 11.53 -8.63
N GLU A 304 -21.32 11.45 -9.18
CA GLU A 304 -22.32 12.52 -9.09
C GLU A 304 -22.88 12.68 -7.67
N ASN A 305 -22.94 11.58 -6.92
CA ASN A 305 -23.52 11.51 -5.58
C ASN A 305 -22.48 11.37 -4.47
N THR A 306 -21.19 11.45 -4.80
CA THR A 306 -20.09 11.38 -3.84
C THR A 306 -19.45 12.75 -3.68
N THR A 307 -19.43 13.27 -2.45
CA THR A 307 -18.87 14.58 -2.13
C THR A 307 -17.65 14.44 -1.22
N ILE A 308 -16.59 15.18 -1.51
CA ILE A 308 -15.34 15.15 -0.74
C ILE A 308 -14.92 16.59 -0.45
N ASP A 309 -15.00 16.98 0.81
CA ASP A 309 -14.66 18.31 1.31
C ASP A 309 -13.47 18.22 2.27
N ILE A 310 -12.26 18.33 1.73
CA ILE A 310 -10.99 18.23 2.46
C ILE A 310 -10.05 19.39 2.17
N GLY A 311 -9.09 19.61 3.06
CA GLY A 311 -8.07 20.64 2.89
C GLY A 311 -7.13 20.36 1.71
N SER A 312 -6.55 21.40 1.12
CA SER A 312 -5.60 21.25 0.01
C SER A 312 -4.34 20.46 0.41
N SER A 313 -3.88 20.60 1.65
CA SER A 313 -2.72 19.89 2.20
C SER A 313 -3.02 18.49 2.75
N THR A 314 -4.30 18.09 2.84
CA THR A 314 -4.70 16.76 3.31
C THR A 314 -4.17 15.68 2.38
N VAL A 315 -3.47 14.68 2.92
CA VAL A 315 -3.12 13.46 2.16
C VAL A 315 -4.41 12.71 1.83
N PHE A 316 -4.64 12.38 0.57
CA PHE A 316 -5.87 11.72 0.15
C PHE A 316 -5.63 10.63 -0.88
N ASP A 317 -6.40 9.55 -0.77
CA ASP A 317 -6.53 8.53 -1.80
C ASP A 317 -7.88 7.81 -1.68
N GLU A 318 -8.42 7.34 -2.81
CA GLU A 318 -9.66 6.58 -2.85
C GLU A 318 -9.45 5.15 -2.31
N ILE A 319 -8.27 4.57 -2.53
CA ILE A 319 -7.97 3.20 -2.07
C ILE A 319 -7.30 3.25 -0.69
N ILE A 320 -6.08 3.79 -0.60
CA ILE A 320 -5.39 3.89 0.67
C ILE A 320 -4.50 5.13 0.77
N ALA A 321 -4.75 5.96 1.78
CA ALA A 321 -4.04 7.22 1.91
C ALA A 321 -2.55 7.03 2.28
N THR A 322 -2.22 6.04 3.11
CA THR A 322 -0.83 5.79 3.55
C THR A 322 -0.47 4.31 3.69
N CYS A 323 0.68 3.91 3.13
CA CYS A 323 1.26 2.55 3.23
C CYS A 323 2.61 2.51 3.97
N THR A 324 3.03 3.61 4.59
CA THR A 324 4.43 3.83 5.04
C THR A 324 4.66 3.69 6.55
N GLY A 325 3.62 3.47 7.36
CA GLY A 325 3.73 3.35 8.83
C GLY A 325 3.97 4.67 9.58
N GLY A 326 4.13 5.77 8.84
CA GLY A 326 4.26 7.14 9.34
C GLY A 326 4.58 8.12 8.20
N TYR A 327 4.25 9.40 8.38
CA TYR A 327 4.37 10.43 7.31
C TYR A 327 5.80 10.72 6.84
N SER A 328 6.84 10.31 7.59
CA SER A 328 8.24 10.53 7.25
C SER A 328 8.89 9.40 6.45
N ALA A 329 8.22 8.25 6.33
CA ALA A 329 8.70 7.09 5.60
C ALA A 329 8.27 7.17 4.12
N SER A 330 9.18 6.77 3.21
CA SER A 330 8.93 6.81 1.76
C SER A 330 8.21 5.54 1.30
N ALA A 331 7.31 5.64 0.33
CA ALA A 331 6.63 4.47 -0.26
C ALA A 331 7.61 3.51 -0.97
N GLU A 332 8.81 3.98 -1.27
CA GLU A 332 9.85 3.28 -2.00
C GLU A 332 10.77 2.42 -1.13
N ASP A 333 10.75 2.59 0.19
CA ASP A 333 11.55 1.74 1.08
C ASP A 333 10.80 0.42 1.38
N SER A 334 11.53 -0.57 1.90
CA SER A 334 10.96 -1.86 2.32
C SER A 334 10.05 -1.74 3.55
N ASN A 335 9.36 -2.83 3.88
CA ASN A 335 8.42 -2.94 5.00
C ASN A 335 7.21 -2.02 4.82
N ARG A 336 6.46 -2.25 3.75
CA ARG A 336 5.27 -1.47 3.39
C ARG A 336 4.04 -2.34 3.27
N ALA A 337 2.88 -1.69 3.33
CA ALA A 337 1.63 -2.28 2.86
C ALA A 337 1.68 -2.47 1.34
N VAL A 338 0.89 -3.41 0.85
CA VAL A 338 0.80 -3.75 -0.58
C VAL A 338 -0.64 -3.53 -1.04
N VAL A 339 -0.79 -2.88 -2.19
CA VAL A 339 -2.08 -2.68 -2.85
C VAL A 339 -2.03 -3.34 -4.21
N SER A 340 -2.92 -4.30 -4.44
CA SER A 340 -3.15 -4.92 -5.75
C SER A 340 -4.46 -4.39 -6.34
N ILE A 341 -4.40 -3.91 -7.57
CA ILE A 341 -5.55 -3.46 -8.35
C ILE A 341 -5.63 -4.30 -9.61
N HIS A 342 -6.74 -5.02 -9.77
CA HIS A 342 -7.01 -5.77 -10.99
C HIS A 342 -7.43 -4.83 -12.12
N THR A 343 -6.88 -5.02 -13.32
CA THR A 343 -7.19 -4.20 -14.50
C THR A 343 -8.12 -4.94 -15.45
N SER A 344 -8.78 -4.22 -16.36
CA SER A 344 -9.48 -4.87 -17.47
C SER A 344 -8.47 -5.61 -18.35
N GLY A 345 -8.46 -6.96 -18.30
CA GLY A 345 -7.62 -7.82 -19.15
C GLY A 345 -6.40 -8.47 -18.49
N ASP A 346 -6.32 -8.53 -17.15
CA ASP A 346 -5.29 -9.26 -16.37
C ASP A 346 -3.83 -8.80 -16.59
N LYS A 347 -3.59 -7.76 -17.38
CA LYS A 347 -2.28 -7.15 -17.65
C LYS A 347 -2.39 -5.65 -17.84
N LEU A 348 -1.31 -4.93 -17.51
CA LEU A 348 -1.19 -3.53 -17.87
C LEU A 348 -1.02 -3.32 -19.38
N ILE A 349 -1.64 -2.28 -19.91
CA ILE A 349 -1.37 -1.79 -21.25
C ILE A 349 -0.09 -0.95 -21.21
N MET A 350 0.90 -1.33 -22.03
CA MET A 350 2.19 -0.64 -22.17
C MET A 350 2.54 -0.48 -23.66
N ASN A 351 1.64 0.13 -24.42
CA ASN A 351 1.82 0.42 -25.85
C ASN A 351 2.19 1.89 -26.13
N GLY A 352 2.21 2.75 -25.11
CA GLY A 352 2.54 4.18 -25.24
C GLY A 352 1.38 5.08 -25.68
N THR A 353 0.18 4.55 -25.88
CA THR A 353 -0.99 5.34 -26.33
C THR A 353 -2.18 5.27 -25.38
N GLU A 354 -2.35 4.14 -24.71
CA GLU A 354 -3.45 3.86 -23.79
C GLU A 354 -2.90 3.39 -22.44
N CYS A 355 -3.69 3.55 -21.37
CA CYS A 355 -3.43 2.95 -20.07
C CYS A 355 -4.73 2.39 -19.49
N ASN A 356 -4.62 1.28 -18.76
CA ASN A 356 -5.71 0.68 -17.97
C ASN A 356 -5.37 0.64 -16.48
N THR A 357 -4.48 1.56 -16.06
CA THR A 357 -4.15 1.81 -14.65
C THR A 357 -5.37 2.40 -13.93
N TYR A 358 -5.34 2.38 -12.60
CA TYR A 358 -6.45 2.89 -11.80
C TYR A 358 -6.64 4.38 -12.06
N GLN A 359 -7.84 4.77 -12.49
CA GLN A 359 -8.25 6.15 -12.65
C GLN A 359 -9.12 6.54 -11.46
N ASN A 360 -8.89 7.72 -10.89
CA ASN A 360 -9.70 8.27 -9.82
C ASN A 360 -11.14 8.42 -10.31
N GLN A 361 -12.08 7.87 -9.55
CA GLN A 361 -13.48 7.86 -9.93
C GLN A 361 -14.22 9.10 -9.40
N THR A 362 -13.68 9.75 -8.37
CA THR A 362 -14.20 11.01 -7.83
C THR A 362 -13.80 12.21 -8.70
N SER A 363 -14.35 13.39 -8.40
CA SER A 363 -13.91 14.64 -9.02
C SER A 363 -12.63 15.21 -8.40
N LEU A 364 -12.12 14.59 -7.34
CA LEU A 364 -10.96 15.11 -6.60
C LEU A 364 -9.65 14.64 -7.24
N ALA A 365 -9.01 15.58 -7.92
CA ALA A 365 -7.70 15.42 -8.54
C ALA A 365 -6.56 15.57 -7.52
N LYS A 366 -6.13 14.47 -6.88
CA LYS A 366 -4.93 14.44 -6.01
C LYS A 366 -4.02 13.26 -6.31
N VAL A 367 -2.72 13.55 -6.38
CA VAL A 367 -1.66 12.54 -6.47
C VAL A 367 -1.31 12.06 -5.06
N ASN A 368 -1.15 10.74 -4.88
CA ASN A 368 -0.70 10.17 -3.61
C ASN A 368 0.70 9.58 -3.73
N LYS A 369 1.63 10.09 -2.92
CA LYS A 369 3.03 9.62 -2.84
C LYS A 369 3.29 8.53 -1.82
N ASN A 370 2.30 8.21 -1.00
CA ASN A 370 2.47 7.34 0.16
C ASN A 370 2.09 5.88 -0.12
N THR A 371 1.75 5.56 -1.36
CA THR A 371 1.22 4.26 -1.78
C THR A 371 1.77 3.90 -3.16
N ARG A 372 2.13 2.63 -3.36
CA ARG A 372 2.43 2.06 -4.68
C ARG A 372 1.30 1.15 -5.13
N TYR A 373 0.91 1.26 -6.39
CA TYR A 373 -0.08 0.37 -6.99
C TYR A 373 0.61 -0.73 -7.79
N TYR A 374 0.35 -1.97 -7.37
CA TYR A 374 0.67 -3.16 -8.13
C TYR A 374 -0.58 -3.57 -8.90
N TYR A 375 -0.44 -3.89 -10.18
CA TYR A 375 -1.55 -4.23 -11.04
C TYR A 375 -1.54 -5.72 -11.36
N ASN A 376 -2.72 -6.34 -11.24
CA ASN A 376 -2.94 -7.79 -11.47
C ASN A 376 -2.06 -8.72 -10.62
N LEU A 377 -1.56 -8.23 -9.48
CA LEU A 377 -0.75 -9.04 -8.57
C LEU A 377 -1.57 -10.17 -7.94
N ASP A 378 -2.87 -9.96 -7.79
CA ASP A 378 -3.87 -10.97 -7.40
C ASP A 378 -3.86 -12.17 -8.35
N VAL A 379 -3.89 -11.94 -9.66
CA VAL A 379 -3.83 -12.99 -10.69
C VAL A 379 -2.54 -13.78 -10.59
N ILE A 380 -1.41 -13.07 -10.45
CA ILE A 380 -0.07 -13.68 -10.38
C ILE A 380 0.09 -14.51 -9.10
N ARG A 381 -0.40 -13.98 -7.99
CA ARG A 381 -0.43 -14.69 -6.70
C ARG A 381 -1.31 -15.94 -6.77
N GLU A 382 -2.51 -15.84 -7.34
CA GLU A 382 -3.42 -16.98 -7.49
C GLU A 382 -2.80 -18.10 -8.35
N LYS A 383 -2.08 -17.76 -9.43
CA LYS A 383 -1.29 -18.74 -10.19
C LYS A 383 -0.25 -19.44 -9.31
N ALA A 384 0.53 -18.68 -8.54
CA ALA A 384 1.58 -19.21 -7.69
C ALA A 384 1.05 -20.11 -6.54
N ASP A 385 -0.09 -19.71 -5.96
CA ASP A 385 -0.79 -20.43 -4.88
C ASP A 385 -1.43 -21.73 -5.39
N SER A 386 -2.00 -21.72 -6.60
CA SER A 386 -2.61 -22.89 -7.24
C SER A 386 -1.59 -23.87 -7.86
N GLY A 387 -0.32 -23.50 -7.92
CA GLY A 387 0.71 -24.28 -8.62
C GLY A 387 0.62 -24.21 -10.14
N SER A 388 -0.12 -23.24 -10.68
CA SER A 388 -0.15 -22.95 -12.11
C SER A 388 1.19 -22.44 -12.61
N PHE A 389 1.39 -22.43 -13.94
CA PHE A 389 2.60 -21.89 -14.54
C PHE A 389 2.80 -20.41 -14.17
N VAL A 390 4.00 -20.09 -13.71
CA VAL A 390 4.46 -18.73 -13.39
C VAL A 390 5.66 -18.43 -14.27
N SER A 391 5.52 -17.42 -15.14
CA SER A 391 6.60 -16.93 -16.01
C SER A 391 7.74 -16.30 -15.22
N ASP A 392 8.90 -16.08 -15.85
CA ASP A 392 10.05 -15.49 -15.18
C ASP A 392 9.80 -14.04 -14.73
N ALA A 393 9.08 -13.24 -15.54
CA ALA A 393 8.64 -11.90 -15.17
C ALA A 393 7.73 -11.91 -13.92
N GLU A 394 6.79 -12.86 -13.85
CA GLU A 394 5.91 -13.05 -12.69
C GLU A 394 6.70 -13.49 -11.44
N LYS A 395 7.70 -14.38 -11.60
CA LYS A 395 8.61 -14.75 -10.50
C LYS A 395 9.38 -13.55 -9.97
N LEU A 396 9.92 -12.71 -10.86
CA LEU A 396 10.66 -11.51 -10.48
C LEU A 396 9.77 -10.51 -9.75
N LEU A 397 8.53 -10.33 -10.20
CA LEU A 397 7.56 -9.47 -9.51
C LEU A 397 7.22 -10.00 -8.12
N LEU A 398 6.90 -11.30 -7.99
CA LEU A 398 6.62 -11.94 -6.69
C LEU A 398 7.80 -11.82 -5.72
N TRP A 399 9.02 -12.05 -6.19
CA TRP A 399 10.24 -11.88 -5.40
C TRP A 399 10.42 -10.43 -4.95
N SER A 400 10.23 -9.47 -5.86
CA SER A 400 10.35 -8.04 -5.55
C SER A 400 9.33 -7.60 -4.50
N VAL A 401 8.05 -7.97 -4.69
CA VAL A 401 6.98 -7.66 -3.74
C VAL A 401 7.23 -8.34 -2.39
N ASN A 402 7.70 -9.59 -2.36
CA ASN A 402 8.04 -10.28 -1.10
C ASN A 402 9.12 -9.53 -0.30
N ASN A 403 10.15 -9.00 -0.97
CA ASN A 403 11.20 -8.22 -0.32
C ASN A 403 10.73 -6.83 0.12
N TYR A 404 9.84 -6.22 -0.66
CA TYR A 404 9.22 -4.93 -0.37
C TYR A 404 8.23 -5.00 0.81
N ALA A 405 7.43 -6.06 0.88
CA ALA A 405 6.31 -6.21 1.80
C ALA A 405 6.76 -6.29 3.27
N TYR A 406 5.90 -5.84 4.17
CA TYR A 406 6.11 -5.98 5.61
C TYR A 406 6.10 -7.46 6.03
N GLY A 407 6.89 -7.81 7.06
CA GLY A 407 7.07 -9.18 7.55
C GLY A 407 5.78 -10.00 7.74
N ASN A 408 4.70 -9.39 8.23
CA ASN A 408 3.43 -10.10 8.50
C ASN A 408 2.64 -10.48 7.24
N ILE A 409 2.94 -9.89 6.08
CA ILE A 409 2.27 -10.19 4.80
C ILE A 409 3.23 -10.81 3.76
N LYS A 410 4.53 -10.97 4.07
CA LYS A 410 5.49 -11.57 3.12
C LYS A 410 5.08 -12.96 2.64
N SER A 411 4.53 -13.79 3.52
CA SER A 411 4.10 -15.16 3.18
C SER A 411 2.96 -15.21 2.17
N LEU A 412 2.26 -14.10 1.92
CA LEU A 412 1.22 -14.01 0.88
C LEU A 412 1.82 -13.91 -0.52
N PHE A 413 3.12 -13.59 -0.64
CA PHE A 413 3.84 -13.51 -1.90
C PHE A 413 4.90 -14.60 -1.93
N LYS A 414 4.62 -15.70 -2.64
CA LYS A 414 5.54 -16.84 -2.73
C LYS A 414 6.88 -16.39 -3.31
N ASN A 415 7.95 -16.51 -2.52
CA ASN A 415 9.30 -16.22 -2.99
C ASN A 415 9.80 -17.38 -3.88
N PRO A 416 10.05 -17.14 -5.19
CA PRO A 416 10.51 -18.18 -6.11
C PRO A 416 12.04 -18.35 -6.14
N PHE A 417 12.81 -17.46 -5.50
CA PHE A 417 14.27 -17.45 -5.55
C PHE A 417 14.87 -17.75 -4.17
N THR A 418 15.70 -18.79 -4.12
CA THR A 418 16.46 -19.17 -2.92
C THR A 418 17.74 -18.36 -2.84
N ASP A 419 18.16 -18.00 -1.62
CA ASP A 419 19.42 -17.30 -1.33
C ASP A 419 19.66 -16.02 -2.15
N ASN A 420 18.59 -15.31 -2.51
CA ASN A 420 18.63 -14.09 -3.34
C ASN A 420 19.28 -14.31 -4.73
N VAL A 421 19.21 -15.53 -5.26
CA VAL A 421 19.71 -15.86 -6.61
C VAL A 421 18.60 -15.74 -7.64
N ILE A 422 18.64 -14.67 -8.43
CA ILE A 422 17.83 -14.53 -9.64
C ILE A 422 18.43 -15.45 -10.70
N VAL A 423 17.73 -16.54 -11.01
CA VAL A 423 18.18 -17.57 -11.96
C VAL A 423 18.11 -17.08 -13.42
N SER A 424 18.75 -17.79 -14.33
CA SER A 424 18.66 -17.49 -15.77
C SER A 424 17.20 -17.52 -16.23
N GLY A 425 16.80 -16.53 -17.02
CA GLY A 425 15.42 -16.41 -17.51
C GLY A 425 15.20 -15.18 -18.39
N GLU A 426 14.00 -15.11 -18.97
CA GLU A 426 13.53 -13.95 -19.74
C GLU A 426 12.52 -13.14 -18.94
N TYR A 427 13.01 -12.05 -18.37
CA TYR A 427 12.29 -11.13 -17.50
C TYR A 427 11.73 -9.96 -18.32
N ASP A 428 10.78 -10.25 -19.21
CA ASP A 428 10.03 -9.23 -19.94
C ASP A 428 8.92 -8.66 -19.06
N MET A 429 9.13 -7.43 -18.57
CA MET A 429 8.19 -6.77 -17.66
C MET A 429 7.02 -6.09 -18.39
N THR A 430 6.85 -6.33 -19.69
CA THR A 430 5.67 -5.85 -20.44
C THR A 430 4.37 -6.35 -19.82
N GLY A 431 3.53 -5.41 -19.42
CA GLY A 431 2.25 -5.65 -18.75
C GLY A 431 2.32 -5.88 -17.24
N TYR A 432 3.51 -5.73 -16.62
CA TYR A 432 3.73 -5.93 -15.19
C TYR A 432 4.21 -4.64 -14.51
N SER A 433 3.57 -4.27 -13.39
CA SER A 433 3.91 -3.08 -12.60
C SER A 433 5.15 -3.32 -11.72
N TYR A 434 6.33 -3.31 -12.32
CA TYR A 434 7.57 -3.55 -11.61
C TYR A 434 8.15 -2.27 -11.00
N TYR A 435 8.49 -2.33 -9.71
CA TYR A 435 9.20 -1.26 -9.02
C TYR A 435 10.54 -1.78 -8.48
N PRO A 436 11.63 -0.99 -8.62
CA PRO A 436 12.90 -1.34 -8.02
C PRO A 436 12.80 -1.36 -6.49
N ILE A 437 13.52 -2.31 -5.89
CA ILE A 437 13.71 -2.44 -4.44
C ILE A 437 15.19 -2.28 -4.11
N ASP A 438 15.51 -1.98 -2.85
CA ASP A 438 16.89 -2.12 -2.36
C ASP A 438 17.30 -3.59 -2.53
N ALA A 439 18.44 -3.84 -3.18
CA ALA A 439 18.96 -5.19 -3.39
C ALA A 439 19.22 -5.85 -2.03
N PRO A 440 18.62 -7.03 -1.76
CA PRO A 440 18.98 -7.83 -0.60
C PRO A 440 20.49 -8.12 -0.59
N ASP A 441 21.09 -8.17 0.58
CA ASP A 441 22.51 -8.53 0.69
C ASP A 441 22.76 -9.94 0.14
N GLY A 442 23.87 -10.09 -0.59
CA GLY A 442 24.24 -11.34 -1.27
C GLY A 442 23.45 -11.65 -2.54
N THR A 443 22.74 -10.67 -3.12
CA THR A 443 21.99 -10.90 -4.36
C THR A 443 22.91 -11.32 -5.50
N VAL A 444 22.49 -12.34 -6.25
CA VAL A 444 23.18 -12.81 -7.46
C VAL A 444 22.21 -12.82 -8.64
N VAL A 445 22.59 -12.18 -9.74
CA VAL A 445 21.89 -12.25 -11.02
C VAL A 445 22.68 -13.18 -11.94
N SER A 446 22.03 -14.28 -12.35
CA SER A 446 22.68 -15.35 -13.10
C SER A 446 22.89 -15.01 -14.58
N ALA A 447 23.90 -15.63 -15.18
CA ALA A 447 24.19 -15.53 -16.61
C ALA A 447 23.04 -15.97 -17.49
N ASN A 448 23.03 -15.46 -18.71
CA ASN A 448 21.99 -15.68 -19.72
C ASN A 448 20.60 -15.17 -19.26
N SER A 449 20.56 -14.13 -18.43
CA SER A 449 19.32 -13.45 -18.08
C SER A 449 19.09 -12.26 -19.00
N ARG A 450 17.85 -12.06 -19.44
CA ARG A 450 17.43 -10.88 -20.23
C ARG A 450 16.33 -10.14 -19.50
N PHE A 451 16.51 -8.83 -19.31
CA PHE A 451 15.53 -7.96 -18.67
C PHE A 451 15.02 -6.93 -19.67
N ILE A 452 13.71 -6.79 -19.76
CA ILE A 452 13.05 -5.80 -20.62
C ILE A 452 12.15 -4.92 -19.76
N PHE A 453 12.42 -3.62 -19.75
CA PHE A 453 11.62 -2.61 -19.04
C PHE A 453 10.87 -1.73 -20.03
N LYS A 454 9.74 -1.16 -19.57
CA LYS A 454 8.77 -0.44 -20.40
C LYS A 454 8.41 0.93 -19.83
N ASN A 455 9.41 1.63 -19.28
CA ASN A 455 9.18 2.93 -18.63
C ASN A 455 8.61 3.99 -19.60
N ASN A 456 9.14 4.08 -20.81
CA ASN A 456 8.69 5.07 -21.80
C ASN A 456 7.24 4.83 -22.20
N GLU A 457 6.88 3.57 -22.43
CA GLU A 457 5.52 3.19 -22.82
C GLU A 457 4.49 3.48 -21.72
N ILE A 458 4.82 3.25 -20.44
CA ILE A 458 3.90 3.60 -19.34
C ILE A 458 3.83 5.12 -19.14
N GLU A 459 4.94 5.86 -19.26
CA GLU A 459 4.94 7.33 -19.12
C GLU A 459 4.12 8.00 -20.23
N LEU A 460 4.24 7.51 -21.48
CA LEU A 460 3.44 8.00 -22.61
C LEU A 460 1.97 7.59 -22.49
N GLY A 461 1.66 6.37 -22.05
CA GLY A 461 0.27 5.95 -21.80
C GLY A 461 -0.42 6.81 -20.74
N GLU A 462 0.28 7.15 -19.65
CA GLU A 462 -0.23 7.99 -18.56
C GLU A 462 -0.38 9.48 -18.91
N SER A 463 0.46 9.99 -19.81
CA SER A 463 0.44 11.38 -20.27
C SER A 463 -0.38 11.59 -21.56
N GLY A 464 -0.74 10.50 -22.23
CA GLY A 464 -1.51 10.49 -23.46
C GLY A 464 -3.02 10.50 -23.24
N THR A 465 -3.77 9.96 -24.20
CA THR A 465 -5.24 9.93 -24.22
C THR A 465 -5.86 8.83 -23.36
N GLY A 466 -5.05 7.93 -22.80
CA GLY A 466 -5.52 6.84 -21.93
C GLY A 466 -5.99 7.30 -20.55
N ASN A 467 -5.47 8.45 -20.09
CA ASN A 467 -5.83 9.03 -18.82
C ASN A 467 -7.19 9.75 -18.92
N THR A 468 -8.20 9.26 -18.20
CA THR A 468 -9.57 9.80 -18.25
C THR A 468 -9.91 10.71 -17.08
N ASP A 469 -9.08 10.73 -16.03
CA ASP A 469 -9.28 11.55 -14.83
C ASP A 469 -8.45 12.84 -14.81
N ASN A 470 -7.67 13.08 -15.87
CA ASN A 470 -6.71 14.17 -16.05
C ASN A 470 -5.59 14.19 -14.99
N MET A 471 -5.30 13.06 -14.34
CA MET A 471 -4.27 12.94 -13.31
C MET A 471 -3.10 12.10 -13.79
N VAL A 472 -2.09 12.74 -14.38
CA VAL A 472 -0.92 12.04 -14.89
C VAL A 472 -0.13 11.40 -13.73
N ARG A 473 -0.11 10.06 -13.68
CA ARG A 473 0.69 9.31 -12.72
C ARG A 473 2.08 9.06 -13.28
N SER A 474 2.85 10.14 -13.38
CA SER A 474 4.23 10.10 -13.89
C SER A 474 5.12 9.21 -13.03
N THR A 475 5.94 8.41 -13.69
CA THR A 475 6.99 7.59 -13.07
C THR A 475 8.19 8.43 -12.62
N SER A 476 8.33 9.65 -13.18
CA SER A 476 9.58 10.43 -13.16
C SER A 476 9.50 11.77 -12.42
N ASN A 477 8.31 12.22 -12.01
CA ASN A 477 8.16 13.47 -11.27
C ASN A 477 8.56 13.34 -9.79
N ALA A 478 9.78 13.77 -9.46
CA ALA A 478 10.33 13.71 -8.10
C ALA A 478 9.68 14.68 -7.10
N ALA A 479 8.97 15.72 -7.55
CA ALA A 479 8.33 16.70 -6.66
C ALA A 479 6.99 16.18 -6.13
N SER A 480 6.15 15.59 -7.00
CA SER A 480 4.85 15.04 -6.59
C SER A 480 4.95 13.60 -6.13
N LYS A 481 5.80 12.78 -6.77
CA LYS A 481 5.93 11.33 -6.60
C LYS A 481 4.57 10.62 -6.66
N SER A 482 4.10 10.29 -7.85
CA SER A 482 2.83 9.55 -7.99
C SER A 482 2.92 8.12 -7.45
N GLN A 483 1.78 7.42 -7.44
CA GLN A 483 1.72 6.00 -7.12
C GLN A 483 2.59 5.14 -8.07
N HIS A 484 2.94 5.66 -9.25
CA HIS A 484 3.81 5.00 -10.23
C HIS A 484 5.27 5.47 -10.16
N TYR A 485 5.64 6.27 -9.17
CA TYR A 485 7.02 6.78 -9.04
C TYR A 485 8.05 5.64 -9.01
N LEU A 486 9.05 5.75 -9.90
CA LEU A 486 10.09 4.76 -10.18
C LEU A 486 9.63 3.44 -10.85
N MET A 487 8.38 3.30 -11.29
CA MET A 487 7.96 2.10 -12.03
C MET A 487 8.82 1.93 -13.28
N HIS A 488 9.38 0.73 -13.50
CA HIS A 488 10.31 0.42 -14.60
C HIS A 488 11.62 1.23 -14.64
N PHE A 489 12.08 1.80 -13.51
CA PHE A 489 13.34 2.54 -13.49
C PHE A 489 14.58 1.64 -13.54
N GLY A 490 14.56 0.50 -12.86
CA GLY A 490 15.69 -0.42 -12.88
C GLY A 490 15.40 -1.69 -12.10
N LEU A 491 16.34 -2.63 -12.13
CA LEU A 491 16.24 -3.88 -11.38
C LEU A 491 16.34 -3.63 -9.88
N PHE A 492 17.24 -2.75 -9.45
CA PHE A 492 17.43 -2.37 -8.06
C PHE A 492 17.37 -0.86 -7.87
N ARG A 493 16.94 -0.45 -6.68
CA ARG A 493 16.96 0.94 -6.23
C ARG A 493 18.33 1.24 -5.64
N ASN A 494 18.68 0.63 -4.52
CA ASN A 494 19.96 0.84 -3.84
C ASN A 494 20.69 -0.49 -3.60
N VAL A 495 22.00 -0.41 -3.38
CA VAL A 495 22.83 -1.55 -2.95
C VAL A 495 23.69 -1.14 -1.77
N LYS A 496 23.48 -1.79 -0.62
CA LYS A 496 24.24 -1.55 0.62
C LYS A 496 25.21 -2.66 1.00
N GLY A 497 24.97 -3.86 0.49
CA GLY A 497 25.78 -5.06 0.72
C GLY A 497 26.40 -5.58 -0.57
N SER A 498 26.42 -6.89 -0.73
CA SER A 498 27.02 -7.56 -1.88
C SER A 498 26.00 -7.77 -3.02
N LEU A 499 26.41 -7.49 -4.24
CA LEU A 499 25.66 -7.76 -5.47
C LEU A 499 26.61 -8.33 -6.52
N SER A 500 26.26 -9.49 -7.08
CA SER A 500 26.97 -10.07 -8.24
C SER A 500 26.05 -10.15 -9.45
N VAL A 501 26.47 -9.65 -10.60
CA VAL A 501 25.73 -9.72 -11.85
C VAL A 501 26.62 -10.38 -12.89
N ASN A 502 26.16 -11.51 -13.43
CA ASN A 502 26.92 -12.30 -14.39
C ASN A 502 26.12 -12.36 -15.69
N GLY A 503 26.68 -11.98 -16.84
CA GLY A 503 26.17 -12.27 -18.18
C GLY A 503 24.71 -11.88 -18.45
N VAL A 504 24.34 -10.61 -18.29
CA VAL A 504 22.95 -10.11 -18.44
C VAL A 504 22.75 -9.21 -19.67
N LYS A 505 21.54 -9.25 -20.22
CA LYS A 505 21.06 -8.35 -21.28
C LYS A 505 20.01 -7.39 -20.72
N PHE A 506 20.13 -6.10 -21.02
CA PHE A 506 19.09 -5.10 -20.73
C PHE A 506 18.55 -4.49 -22.02
N ALA A 507 17.23 -4.48 -22.17
CA ALA A 507 16.53 -3.93 -23.34
C ALA A 507 15.32 -3.08 -22.91
N GLY A 508 14.72 -2.39 -23.88
CA GLY A 508 13.51 -1.57 -23.66
C GLY A 508 13.84 -0.14 -23.20
N SER A 509 13.16 0.33 -22.16
CA SER A 509 13.27 1.71 -21.66
C SER A 509 13.32 1.78 -20.12
N THR A 510 14.22 2.61 -19.61
CA THR A 510 14.38 2.96 -18.17
C THR A 510 14.06 4.44 -17.96
N GLY A 511 13.59 4.81 -16.77
CA GLY A 511 13.27 6.20 -16.43
C GLY A 511 14.40 6.98 -15.78
N THR A 512 14.23 8.30 -15.71
CA THR A 512 15.10 9.19 -14.94
C THR A 512 14.31 10.33 -14.31
N THR A 513 14.69 10.74 -13.11
CA THR A 513 14.18 11.94 -12.43
C THR A 513 15.16 13.11 -12.48
N GLY A 514 16.32 12.93 -13.12
CA GLY A 514 17.48 13.81 -12.97
C GLY A 514 18.27 13.60 -11.67
N SER A 515 17.75 12.83 -10.71
CA SER A 515 18.46 12.39 -9.51
C SER A 515 18.55 10.87 -9.35
N ASP A 516 17.54 10.17 -9.84
CA ASP A 516 17.45 8.72 -9.96
C ASP A 516 17.45 8.33 -11.44
N GLY A 517 18.02 7.18 -11.79
CA GLY A 517 18.07 6.65 -13.16
C GLY A 517 19.15 5.59 -13.35
N GLY A 518 18.92 4.62 -14.22
CA GLY A 518 19.85 3.51 -14.46
C GLY A 518 19.18 2.15 -14.32
N VAL A 519 19.33 1.32 -15.34
CA VAL A 519 18.53 0.10 -15.51
C VAL A 519 18.91 -1.02 -14.54
N LEU A 520 20.15 -1.07 -14.06
CA LEU A 520 20.56 -2.05 -13.06
C LEU A 520 20.34 -1.48 -11.67
N ILE A 521 20.87 -0.28 -11.39
CA ILE A 521 20.74 0.40 -10.09
C ILE A 521 20.33 1.85 -10.31
N CYS A 522 19.09 2.20 -10.01
CA CYS A 522 18.54 3.52 -10.27
C CYS A 522 18.80 4.55 -9.14
N GLY A 523 19.24 4.10 -7.96
CA GLY A 523 19.47 4.91 -6.76
C GLY A 523 20.96 5.00 -6.39
N VAL A 524 21.40 4.35 -5.31
CA VAL A 524 22.78 4.51 -4.81
C VAL A 524 23.41 3.16 -4.45
N ILE A 525 24.67 2.98 -4.87
CA ILE A 525 25.57 1.99 -4.30
C ILE A 525 26.36 2.66 -3.18
N GLY A 526 26.27 2.16 -1.95
CA GLY A 526 27.00 2.72 -0.83
C GLY A 526 26.91 1.86 0.42
N GLY A 527 28.06 1.50 0.97
CA GLY A 527 28.16 0.80 2.24
C GLY A 527 27.82 1.70 3.43
N THR A 528 27.66 1.10 4.60
CA THR A 528 27.33 1.85 5.82
C THR A 528 28.58 2.40 6.52
N ASN A 529 29.70 1.68 6.45
CA ASN A 529 30.99 2.04 7.04
C ASN A 529 32.11 1.22 6.39
N ALA A 530 33.37 1.47 6.79
CA ALA A 530 34.54 0.82 6.22
C ALA A 530 34.56 -0.71 6.38
N GLN A 531 33.88 -1.27 7.38
CA GLN A 531 33.76 -2.70 7.64
C GLN A 531 32.57 -3.34 6.91
N ASN A 532 31.56 -2.54 6.56
CA ASN A 532 30.32 -2.97 5.92
C ASN A 532 30.17 -2.23 4.58
N GLN A 533 31.10 -2.54 3.66
CA GLN A 533 31.17 -1.95 2.33
C GLN A 533 30.14 -2.59 1.40
N ALA A 534 29.63 -1.82 0.45
CA ALA A 534 28.90 -2.38 -0.67
C ALA A 534 29.90 -3.03 -1.63
N ASN A 535 29.73 -4.32 -1.95
CA ASN A 535 30.62 -5.08 -2.83
C ASN A 535 29.86 -5.46 -4.09
N VAL A 536 30.06 -4.71 -5.17
CA VAL A 536 29.33 -4.87 -6.42
C VAL A 536 30.29 -5.40 -7.48
N ASN A 537 30.02 -6.60 -7.99
CA ASN A 537 30.76 -7.20 -9.08
C ASN A 537 29.83 -7.43 -10.27
N ILE A 538 30.12 -6.79 -11.39
CA ILE A 538 29.35 -6.89 -12.62
C ILE A 538 30.29 -7.40 -13.71
N ASP A 539 29.97 -8.57 -14.25
CA ASP A 539 30.72 -9.20 -15.34
C ASP A 539 29.77 -9.62 -16.45
N GLY A 540 29.93 -9.05 -17.65
CA GLY A 540 29.15 -9.43 -18.81
C GLY A 540 27.81 -8.72 -18.88
N VAL A 541 27.80 -7.42 -19.17
CA VAL A 541 26.57 -6.67 -19.46
C VAL A 541 26.47 -6.39 -20.95
N ILE A 542 25.31 -6.68 -21.54
CA ILE A 542 25.00 -6.39 -22.93
C ILE A 542 23.83 -5.39 -22.94
N LEU A 543 24.09 -4.20 -23.49
CA LEU A 543 23.09 -3.17 -23.73
C LEU A 543 22.41 -3.45 -25.07
N ASP A 544 21.14 -3.85 -25.03
CA ASP A 544 20.39 -4.40 -26.16
C ASP A 544 19.29 -3.44 -26.60
N GLY A 545 19.69 -2.30 -27.18
CA GLY A 545 18.76 -1.25 -27.64
C GLY A 545 18.04 -0.50 -26.51
N LEU A 546 18.57 -0.57 -25.29
CA LEU A 546 18.04 0.14 -24.13
C LEU A 546 18.11 1.66 -24.29
N THR A 547 17.05 2.36 -23.89
CA THR A 547 16.94 3.82 -23.92
C THR A 547 16.55 4.40 -22.55
N VAL A 548 16.82 5.69 -22.32
CA VAL A 548 16.27 6.43 -21.18
C VAL A 548 15.04 7.24 -21.64
N SER A 549 13.90 7.04 -21.00
CA SER A 549 12.64 7.71 -21.31
C SER A 549 12.77 9.23 -21.16
N GLY A 550 12.22 9.98 -22.12
CA GLY A 550 12.26 11.44 -22.11
C GLY A 550 13.67 12.04 -22.25
N PHE A 551 14.68 11.23 -22.59
CA PHE A 551 16.03 11.74 -22.78
C PHE A 551 16.14 12.70 -23.97
N SER A 552 16.96 13.74 -23.79
CA SER A 552 17.38 14.67 -24.83
C SER A 552 18.87 14.96 -24.68
N SER A 553 19.53 15.45 -25.72
CA SER A 553 20.94 15.84 -25.64
C SER A 553 21.22 16.98 -24.66
N SER A 554 20.19 17.77 -24.30
CA SER A 554 20.24 18.79 -23.24
C SER A 554 20.00 18.26 -21.82
N THR A 555 19.65 16.98 -21.67
CA THR A 555 19.37 16.38 -20.36
C THR A 555 20.62 16.44 -19.48
N ALA A 556 20.47 17.04 -18.30
CA ALA A 556 21.60 17.34 -17.42
C ALA A 556 22.17 16.10 -16.71
N TYR A 557 21.39 15.05 -16.48
CA TYR A 557 21.85 13.85 -15.77
C TYR A 557 20.88 12.69 -16.02
N ALA A 558 21.35 11.61 -16.64
CA ALA A 558 20.55 10.44 -16.99
C ALA A 558 21.47 9.23 -17.31
N PRO A 559 22.12 8.63 -16.31
CA PRO A 559 23.00 7.49 -16.53
C PRO A 559 22.23 6.22 -16.92
N LEU A 560 22.87 5.32 -17.67
CA LEU A 560 22.20 4.18 -18.29
C LEU A 560 22.17 2.91 -17.43
N LEU A 561 23.30 2.53 -16.81
CA LEU A 561 23.44 1.27 -16.08
C LEU A 561 23.33 1.46 -14.56
N VAL A 562 24.16 2.35 -14.01
CA VAL A 562 24.23 2.63 -12.57
C VAL A 562 24.10 4.11 -12.33
N ASN A 563 23.22 4.49 -11.41
CA ASN A 563 23.04 5.88 -11.05
C ASN A 563 24.25 6.47 -10.33
N LYS A 564 24.52 6.03 -9.10
CA LYS A 564 25.53 6.63 -8.22
C LYS A 564 26.34 5.59 -7.49
N VAL A 565 27.63 5.88 -7.34
CA VAL A 565 28.55 5.14 -6.47
C VAL A 565 29.00 6.09 -5.36
N GLU A 566 28.69 5.79 -4.12
CA GLU A 566 29.05 6.60 -2.95
C GLU A 566 30.00 5.86 -2.00
N SER A 567 30.22 6.42 -0.80
CA SER A 567 31.23 5.96 0.17
C SER A 567 31.15 4.46 0.47
N PHE A 568 32.30 3.91 0.87
CA PHE A 568 32.42 2.53 1.34
C PHE A 568 31.94 1.52 0.27
N THR A 569 32.46 1.66 -0.94
CA THR A 569 32.06 0.83 -2.08
C THR A 569 33.27 0.21 -2.76
N GLN A 570 33.20 -1.09 -3.01
CA GLN A 570 34.03 -1.79 -3.99
C GLN A 570 33.17 -2.10 -5.20
N PHE A 571 33.48 -1.47 -6.33
CA PHE A 571 32.73 -1.60 -7.57
C PHE A 571 33.65 -2.13 -8.67
N VAL A 572 33.35 -3.34 -9.14
CA VAL A 572 34.05 -3.99 -10.25
C VAL A 572 33.07 -4.11 -11.42
N LEU A 573 33.46 -3.60 -12.58
CA LEU A 573 32.69 -3.71 -13.81
C LEU A 573 33.58 -4.21 -14.95
N SER A 574 33.14 -5.30 -15.57
CA SER A 574 33.85 -5.91 -16.68
C SER A 574 32.95 -6.45 -17.77
N ASN A 575 33.52 -6.59 -18.99
CA ASN A 575 32.85 -7.18 -20.15
C ASN A 575 31.50 -6.50 -20.49
N VAL A 576 31.54 -5.19 -20.75
CA VAL A 576 30.36 -4.43 -21.20
C VAL A 576 30.38 -4.30 -22.71
N SER A 577 29.23 -4.53 -23.36
CA SER A 577 29.08 -4.40 -24.81
C SER A 577 27.67 -3.96 -25.20
N THR A 578 27.50 -3.64 -26.47
CA THR A 578 26.26 -3.19 -27.13
C THR A 578 25.88 -4.15 -28.25
N THR A 579 24.60 -4.19 -28.63
CA THR A 579 24.10 -4.98 -29.77
C THR A 579 23.73 -4.11 -30.96
N ALA A 580 23.56 -4.73 -32.13
CA ALA A 580 23.18 -4.04 -33.37
C ALA A 580 21.80 -3.36 -33.31
N GLU A 581 21.06 -3.48 -32.20
CA GLU A 581 19.86 -2.68 -31.96
C GLU A 581 20.12 -1.18 -32.04
N TYR A 582 21.34 -0.71 -31.69
CA TYR A 582 21.71 0.70 -31.77
C TYR A 582 22.12 1.18 -33.17
N THR A 583 22.22 0.30 -34.17
CA THR A 583 22.49 0.69 -35.57
C THR A 583 21.25 0.72 -36.43
N LYS A 584 20.10 0.25 -35.93
CA LYS A 584 18.82 0.26 -36.62
C LYS A 584 18.40 1.69 -37.01
N ASP A 585 17.69 1.79 -38.13
CA ASP A 585 17.19 3.07 -38.63
C ASP A 585 16.15 3.67 -37.65
N GLY A 586 16.24 4.98 -37.43
CA GLY A 586 15.37 5.70 -36.50
C GLY A 586 15.83 5.73 -35.05
N VAL A 587 16.91 5.00 -34.68
CA VAL A 587 17.49 5.07 -33.32
C VAL A 587 18.31 6.35 -33.16
N THR A 588 18.08 7.07 -32.06
CA THR A 588 18.82 8.30 -31.74
C THR A 588 20.29 7.99 -31.42
N ALA A 589 21.19 8.87 -31.86
CA ALA A 589 22.62 8.73 -31.63
C ALA A 589 23.00 8.72 -30.14
N GLN A 590 22.29 9.48 -29.30
CA GLN A 590 22.55 9.59 -27.86
C GLN A 590 21.27 9.29 -27.08
N ILE A 591 21.37 8.47 -26.03
CA ILE A 591 20.22 7.97 -25.25
C ILE A 591 20.41 8.08 -23.74
N ALA A 592 21.61 8.44 -23.28
CA ALA A 592 21.95 8.63 -21.87
C ALA A 592 23.09 9.63 -21.71
N THR A 593 23.35 10.11 -20.50
CA THR A 593 24.52 10.98 -20.23
C THR A 593 25.82 10.19 -20.14
N SER A 594 25.77 9.00 -19.54
CA SER A 594 26.92 8.11 -19.31
C SER A 594 26.49 6.68 -18.97
N LEU A 595 27.44 5.72 -18.95
CA LEU A 595 27.17 4.36 -18.48
C LEU A 595 26.87 4.33 -16.99
N ILE A 596 27.69 5.00 -16.19
CA ILE A 596 27.57 5.17 -14.75
C ILE A 596 27.47 6.66 -14.47
N GLY A 597 26.59 7.07 -13.55
CA GLY A 597 26.47 8.48 -13.17
C GLY A 597 27.62 8.92 -12.27
N ASN A 598 27.30 9.57 -11.16
CA ASN A 598 28.32 10.17 -10.30
C ASN A 598 28.97 9.12 -9.38
N ALA A 599 30.30 9.09 -9.38
CA ALA A 599 31.10 8.40 -8.39
C ALA A 599 31.65 9.42 -7.38
N GLY A 600 31.19 9.32 -6.13
CA GLY A 600 31.42 10.28 -5.07
C GLY A 600 30.37 11.40 -5.03
N LYS A 601 30.11 11.92 -3.82
CA LYS A 601 29.25 13.09 -3.61
C LYS A 601 29.89 14.33 -4.21
N THR A 602 29.08 15.24 -4.75
CA THR A 602 29.56 16.46 -5.43
C THR A 602 30.36 17.41 -4.53
N ASN A 603 30.18 17.34 -3.21
CA ASN A 603 31.00 18.06 -2.24
C ASN A 603 32.32 17.35 -1.88
N GLY A 604 32.62 16.22 -2.54
CA GLY A 604 33.80 15.39 -2.35
C GLY A 604 33.90 14.69 -0.99
N SER A 605 32.82 14.68 -0.20
CA SER A 605 32.80 14.05 1.15
C SER A 605 32.75 12.53 1.16
N SER A 606 32.75 11.89 -0.02
CA SER A 606 32.80 10.44 -0.12
C SER A 606 34.18 9.87 0.21
N SER A 607 34.22 8.71 0.84
CA SER A 607 35.45 8.04 1.25
C SER A 607 35.40 6.54 0.94
N ASN A 608 36.56 5.91 0.77
CA ASN A 608 36.73 4.47 0.54
C ASN A 608 35.90 3.96 -0.65
N ILE A 609 36.07 4.60 -1.81
CA ILE A 609 35.52 4.13 -3.08
C ILE A 609 36.65 3.46 -3.86
N THR A 610 36.45 2.21 -4.25
CA THR A 610 37.32 1.47 -5.16
C THR A 610 36.54 1.16 -6.43
N LEU A 611 37.06 1.60 -7.57
CA LEU A 611 36.49 1.34 -8.89
C LEU A 611 37.48 0.53 -9.72
N VAL A 612 37.03 -0.59 -10.30
CA VAL A 612 37.84 -1.41 -11.21
C VAL A 612 37.06 -1.64 -12.49
N PHE A 613 37.64 -1.24 -13.61
CA PHE A 613 37.04 -1.37 -14.94
C PHE A 613 37.93 -2.22 -15.84
N SER A 614 37.35 -3.16 -16.59
CA SER A 614 38.12 -3.92 -17.60
C SER A 614 37.23 -4.39 -18.76
N LYS A 615 37.81 -4.54 -19.96
CA LYS A 615 37.12 -5.11 -21.14
C LYS A 615 35.77 -4.42 -21.46
N LEU A 616 35.77 -3.10 -21.53
CA LEU A 616 34.59 -2.31 -21.93
C LEU A 616 34.64 -2.05 -23.44
N THR A 617 33.71 -2.62 -24.19
CA THR A 617 33.57 -2.44 -25.64
C THR A 617 32.46 -1.42 -25.90
N LEU A 618 32.78 -0.14 -25.75
CA LEU A 618 31.85 0.98 -25.92
C LEU A 618 32.44 2.03 -26.86
N ASP A 619 31.60 2.60 -27.71
CA ASP A 619 32.00 3.62 -28.67
C ASP A 619 32.20 4.98 -27.99
N GLY A 620 33.37 5.58 -28.20
CA GLY A 620 33.73 6.92 -27.70
C GLY A 620 33.59 8.02 -28.76
N ARG A 621 33.22 7.69 -30.00
CA ARG A 621 33.13 8.68 -31.09
C ARG A 621 31.95 9.62 -30.83
N LYS A 622 32.18 10.93 -30.87
CA LYS A 622 31.08 11.91 -30.76
C LYS A 622 30.28 12.05 -32.05
N THR A 623 30.96 11.92 -33.18
CA THR A 623 30.41 11.98 -34.53
C THR A 623 31.12 10.96 -35.41
N ALA A 624 30.54 10.64 -36.56
CA ALA A 624 31.22 9.82 -37.56
C ALA A 624 32.55 10.48 -37.99
N LEU A 625 33.52 9.64 -38.36
CA LEU A 625 34.81 10.07 -38.92
C LEU A 625 34.64 10.43 -40.40
N ALA A 626 35.62 11.11 -41.00
CA ALA A 626 35.60 11.43 -42.43
C ALA A 626 35.76 10.17 -43.32
N ASP A 627 36.34 9.10 -42.79
CA ASP A 627 36.60 7.84 -43.50
C ASP A 627 35.45 6.84 -43.29
N ASN A 628 34.78 6.48 -44.37
CA ASN A 628 33.61 5.59 -44.35
C ASN A 628 33.96 4.12 -44.09
N ASP A 629 35.13 3.66 -44.52
CA ASP A 629 35.55 2.27 -44.32
C ASP A 629 35.91 2.04 -42.84
N VAL A 630 36.60 3.02 -42.25
CA VAL A 630 36.87 3.04 -40.80
C VAL A 630 35.57 3.11 -40.00
N ASN A 631 34.62 3.97 -40.41
CA ASN A 631 33.32 4.02 -39.74
C ASN A 631 32.59 2.67 -39.81
N THR A 632 32.63 1.98 -40.94
CA THR A 632 31.98 0.66 -41.11
C THR A 632 32.59 -0.36 -40.15
N ALA A 633 33.92 -0.49 -40.12
CA ALA A 633 34.61 -1.41 -39.22
C ALA A 633 34.34 -1.10 -37.73
N LEU A 634 34.33 0.18 -37.34
CA LEU A 634 34.04 0.58 -35.96
C LEU A 634 32.56 0.37 -35.60
N ASN A 635 31.64 0.57 -36.54
CA ASN A 635 30.22 0.30 -36.32
C ASN A 635 29.96 -1.19 -36.09
N GLU A 636 30.68 -2.07 -36.78
CA GLU A 636 30.63 -3.52 -36.55
C GLU A 636 31.28 -3.91 -35.21
N ALA A 637 32.41 -3.27 -34.85
CA ALA A 637 33.12 -3.57 -33.60
C ALA A 637 32.34 -3.13 -32.35
N TYR A 638 31.67 -1.98 -32.40
CA TYR A 638 30.93 -1.41 -31.26
C TYR A 638 29.41 -1.55 -31.38
N ASN A 639 28.89 -2.08 -32.48
CA ASN A 639 27.45 -2.15 -32.73
C ASN A 639 26.71 -0.80 -32.57
N THR A 640 27.37 0.32 -32.88
CA THR A 640 26.83 1.68 -32.75
C THR A 640 27.37 2.55 -33.88
N LYS A 641 26.62 3.56 -34.33
CA LYS A 641 27.11 4.52 -35.33
C LYS A 641 28.09 5.55 -34.74
N ASN A 642 27.95 5.83 -33.45
CA ASN A 642 28.79 6.69 -32.60
C ASN A 642 28.40 6.43 -31.13
N SER A 643 29.00 7.16 -30.18
CA SER A 643 28.72 7.05 -28.75
C SER A 643 27.24 7.27 -28.45
N ILE A 644 26.65 6.30 -27.74
CA ILE A 644 25.29 6.38 -27.19
C ILE A 644 25.16 7.36 -26.01
N PHE A 645 26.27 7.98 -25.60
CA PHE A 645 26.34 8.88 -24.45
C PHE A 645 26.60 10.33 -24.86
N SER A 646 25.83 11.27 -24.29
CA SER A 646 25.96 12.69 -24.61
C SER A 646 27.10 13.41 -23.91
N LYS A 647 27.55 12.92 -22.76
CA LYS A 647 28.60 13.56 -21.96
C LYS A 647 29.89 12.75 -21.90
N ALA A 648 29.82 11.54 -21.35
CA ALA A 648 30.99 10.73 -21.08
C ALA A 648 30.67 9.25 -21.24
N THR A 649 31.58 8.47 -21.81
CA THR A 649 31.35 7.05 -22.05
C THR A 649 31.22 6.25 -20.74
N LEU A 650 31.97 6.61 -19.70
CA LEU A 650 32.06 5.82 -18.47
C LEU A 650 31.36 6.46 -17.27
N LEU A 651 31.90 7.54 -16.68
CA LEU A 651 31.35 8.23 -15.51
C LEU A 651 30.83 9.62 -15.89
N ASP A 652 29.65 10.03 -15.41
CA ASP A 652 29.18 11.43 -15.56
C ASP A 652 30.07 12.39 -14.74
N GLY A 653 30.53 11.93 -13.57
CA GLY A 653 31.49 12.66 -12.74
C GLY A 653 32.20 11.78 -11.72
N PHE A 654 33.42 12.15 -11.36
CA PHE A 654 34.19 11.55 -10.27
C PHE A 654 34.60 12.64 -9.27
N TYR A 655 34.08 12.56 -8.05
CA TYR A 655 34.21 13.61 -7.03
C TYR A 655 34.91 13.10 -5.78
N PHE A 656 36.00 13.77 -5.40
CA PHE A 656 36.78 13.48 -4.20
C PHE A 656 37.41 14.76 -3.66
N ILE A 657 37.62 14.82 -2.34
CA ILE A 657 38.52 15.81 -1.74
C ILE A 657 39.93 15.22 -1.74
N SER A 658 40.89 15.93 -2.30
CA SER A 658 42.30 15.55 -2.23
C SER A 658 42.76 15.57 -0.76
N GLY A 659 42.93 14.39 -0.16
CA GLY A 659 43.78 14.22 1.02
C GLY A 659 45.25 14.01 0.61
N ASN A 660 46.17 14.12 1.58
CA ASN A 660 47.58 13.72 1.38
C ASN A 660 47.63 12.20 1.08
N GLY A 661 47.56 11.79 -0.19
CA GLY A 661 47.70 10.39 -0.59
C GLY A 661 46.80 9.88 -1.73
N CYS A 662 46.30 10.72 -2.64
CA CYS A 662 45.72 10.20 -3.90
C CYS A 662 46.85 9.70 -4.81
N LEU A 663 46.87 8.40 -5.10
CA LEU A 663 47.65 7.74 -6.16
C LEU A 663 46.72 7.40 -7.33
#